data_AF-A0A8C2PP71-F1
#
_entry.id   AF-A0A8C2PP71-F1
#
_cell.length_a   1.000
_cell.length_b   1.000
_cell.length_c   1.000
_cell.angle_alpha   90.00
_cell.angle_beta   90.00
_cell.angle_gamma   90.00
#
_symmetry.space_group_name_H-M   'P 1'
#
loop_
_entity.id
_entity.type
_entity.pdbx_description
1 polymer ?
#
loop_
_entity_poly.entity_id
_entity_poly.type
_entity_poly.pdbx_seq_one_letter_code
_entity_poly.pdbx_strand_id
1 'polypeptide(L)'
;NMTSHGKLRKEKGSLAEYETQIKEVRGQLSEQLKILDAQLEVKTQQLQDLSEYLRRRGEIEAEYARSLEKLSERFTVKTKRKEQLDLSVAQCWTVLLTQTRQESRDHSSLSELCCNTLTQRLSHCIEDTQRLAKRSKDVGLQMQDELLKVTTELQTALKTYHQYHVDCLAAEGKLKEATRLEEKQTGKSSDLGLSQSGGQRRSSVKKMERLMEKRQGKVQETQLKCTKARNDYLLNMAAANASMNKYYLQDICTLIDCTDLGYHLSVSRVIRGYLSNRNRTVQNMKNGLQQLDTAVTGLNQGQDRDALLQAHNTAFCLPFRFQYQPHEGDQVSAEGQVRYELETRFQQLQSRLASVTLETEEVKSVLHSFRDAHSSTSTGEGTGTKPSLAKRRANQQDTETFYFTKVKEHVSGSSLISKLQAKHDLVKEGHRTMCIIVFPISLHSFYQSSGQQIPLVVESCIRFINLHGLHHEGIFRVPGSQTEVNHIRDAFETGEDPLTDSESDIDSVAGVLKLYFRGLDKPLFPEQSFSQLMECVQMENMTEKVEQVKTVVSSFPRPVIIVMRYLFAFLHHVSQYSDENMMQPYNLAVCFGPSLLRGVEMGGDEVTLAPQINDLVKTMIIHHESIFPGPSELPGPVYEKSELSFKQGDHLLLHSKASADWWRGEVGGVKGLIPHKYISVIEG
;
A
#
# COMPACT_ATOMS: atom_id res chain seq x y z
N ASN A 1 -72.19 35.92 -41.08
CA ASN A 1 -73.05 34.99 -41.84
C ASN A 1 -73.57 33.88 -40.94
N MET A 2 -74.78 34.03 -40.38
CA MET A 2 -75.53 32.90 -39.81
C MET A 2 -77.04 33.16 -40.00
N THR A 3 -77.49 33.08 -41.24
CA THR A 3 -78.89 32.80 -41.56
C THR A 3 -79.16 31.33 -41.28
N SER A 4 -79.50 31.01 -40.03
CA SER A 4 -80.02 29.70 -39.65
C SER A 4 -81.52 29.69 -39.91
N HIS A 5 -81.96 28.87 -40.87
CA HIS A 5 -83.36 28.56 -41.14
C HIS A 5 -83.98 27.91 -39.89
N GLY A 6 -84.66 28.71 -39.06
CA GLY A 6 -85.46 28.20 -37.95
C GLY A 6 -86.69 27.47 -38.48
N LYS A 7 -86.79 26.15 -38.23
CA LYS A 7 -88.06 25.44 -38.31
C LYS A 7 -89.09 26.16 -37.43
N LEU A 8 -90.24 26.55 -37.98
CA LEU A 8 -91.39 27.00 -37.20
C LEU A 8 -91.85 25.86 -36.27
N ARG A 9 -91.33 25.85 -35.03
CA ARG A 9 -91.65 24.85 -34.01
C ARG A 9 -92.91 25.27 -33.25
N LYS A 10 -93.86 24.34 -33.08
CA LYS A 10 -95.10 24.55 -32.32
C LYS A 10 -94.81 24.85 -30.84
N GLU A 11 -95.57 25.82 -30.28
CA GLU A 11 -95.43 26.47 -28.96
C GLU A 11 -95.25 25.57 -27.73
N LYS A 12 -95.64 24.29 -27.77
CA LYS A 12 -95.47 23.36 -26.64
C LYS A 12 -94.14 22.58 -26.64
N GLY A 13 -93.42 22.54 -27.77
CA GLY A 13 -92.18 21.76 -27.90
C GLY A 13 -90.95 22.41 -27.29
N SER A 14 -90.81 23.74 -27.43
CA SER A 14 -89.62 24.49 -26.98
C SER A 14 -89.48 24.57 -25.46
N LEU A 15 -90.59 24.68 -24.72
CA LEU A 15 -90.58 24.83 -23.26
C LEU A 15 -90.28 23.49 -22.56
N ALA A 16 -90.82 22.38 -23.09
CA ALA A 16 -90.59 21.03 -22.56
C ALA A 16 -89.14 20.55 -22.80
N GLU A 17 -88.55 20.86 -23.95
CA GLU A 17 -87.13 20.62 -24.24
C GLU A 17 -86.23 21.36 -23.24
N TYR A 18 -86.56 22.62 -22.94
CA TYR A 18 -85.81 23.44 -21.99
C TYR A 18 -85.93 22.96 -20.54
N GLU A 19 -87.13 22.53 -20.11
CA GLU A 19 -87.32 21.91 -18.80
C GLU A 19 -86.56 20.59 -18.65
N THR A 20 -86.42 19.84 -19.74
CA THR A 20 -85.63 18.60 -19.75
C THR A 20 -84.14 18.92 -19.56
N GLN A 21 -83.62 19.92 -20.29
CA GLN A 21 -82.23 20.35 -20.15
C GLN A 21 -81.90 20.85 -18.74
N ILE A 22 -82.79 21.60 -18.08
CA ILE A 22 -82.59 22.03 -16.68
C ILE A 22 -82.56 20.82 -15.73
N LYS A 23 -83.41 19.82 -15.95
CA LYS A 23 -83.40 18.58 -15.15
C LYS A 23 -82.09 17.83 -15.33
N GLU A 24 -81.56 17.75 -16.55
CA GLU A 24 -80.25 17.14 -16.82
C GLU A 24 -79.13 17.88 -16.09
N VAL A 25 -79.10 19.21 -16.15
CA VAL A 25 -78.12 20.02 -15.41
C VAL A 25 -78.20 19.74 -13.91
N ARG A 26 -79.40 19.75 -13.30
CA ARG A 26 -79.58 19.42 -11.88
C ARG A 26 -79.07 18.01 -11.54
N GLY A 27 -79.33 17.04 -12.42
CA GLY A 27 -78.81 15.69 -12.30
C GLY A 27 -77.28 15.66 -12.30
N GLN A 28 -76.65 16.35 -13.24
CA GLN A 28 -75.18 16.45 -13.32
C GLN A 28 -74.56 17.11 -12.08
N LEU A 29 -75.15 18.20 -11.60
CA LEU A 29 -74.66 18.91 -10.41
C LEU A 29 -74.73 18.03 -9.14
N SER A 30 -75.82 17.26 -8.99
CA SER A 30 -75.94 16.29 -7.89
C SER A 30 -74.91 15.17 -8.00
N GLU A 31 -74.66 14.67 -9.21
CA GLU A 31 -73.70 13.60 -9.45
C GLU A 31 -72.25 14.05 -9.19
N GLN A 32 -71.91 15.30 -9.55
CA GLN A 32 -70.61 15.89 -9.23
C GLN A 32 -70.31 15.85 -7.73
N LEU A 33 -71.29 16.20 -6.87
CA LEU A 33 -71.10 16.15 -5.42
C LEU A 33 -70.85 14.73 -4.90
N LYS A 34 -71.57 13.74 -5.43
CA LYS A 34 -71.35 12.32 -5.07
C LYS A 34 -69.96 11.85 -5.47
N ILE A 35 -69.49 12.24 -6.66
CA ILE A 35 -68.15 11.91 -7.14
C ILE A 35 -67.10 12.52 -6.21
N LEU A 36 -67.25 13.80 -5.80
CA LEU A 36 -66.31 14.45 -4.88
C LEU A 36 -66.31 13.81 -3.49
N ASP A 37 -67.48 13.43 -2.96
CA ASP A 37 -67.58 12.70 -1.69
C ASP A 37 -66.89 11.33 -1.78
N ALA A 38 -67.10 10.59 -2.87
CA ALA A 38 -66.43 9.30 -3.10
C ALA A 38 -64.91 9.46 -3.23
N GLN A 39 -64.43 10.53 -3.89
CA GLN A 39 -62.99 10.82 -3.98
C GLN A 39 -62.38 11.14 -2.61
N LEU A 40 -63.10 11.86 -1.73
CA LEU A 40 -62.67 12.10 -0.36
C LEU A 40 -62.53 10.80 0.44
N GLU A 41 -63.48 9.88 0.28
CA GLU A 41 -63.44 8.56 0.94
C GLU A 41 -62.21 7.76 0.49
N VAL A 42 -61.95 7.70 -0.82
CA VAL A 42 -60.77 7.03 -1.38
C VAL A 42 -59.46 7.64 -0.84
N LYS A 43 -59.33 8.97 -0.85
CA LYS A 43 -58.13 9.67 -0.34
C LYS A 43 -57.94 9.42 1.16
N THR A 44 -59.02 9.45 1.93
CA THR A 44 -58.98 9.16 3.38
C THR A 44 -58.52 7.72 3.64
N GLN A 45 -59.08 6.75 2.91
CA GLN A 45 -58.68 5.34 3.04
C GLN A 45 -57.21 5.14 2.70
N GLN A 46 -56.72 5.75 1.61
CA GLN A 46 -55.30 5.66 1.22
C GLN A 46 -54.34 6.18 2.31
N LEU A 47 -54.69 7.30 2.96
CA LEU A 47 -53.88 7.84 4.06
C LEU A 47 -53.94 6.94 5.30
N GLN A 48 -55.09 6.34 5.59
CA GLN A 48 -55.25 5.37 6.69
C GLN A 48 -54.43 4.10 6.44
N ASP A 49 -54.51 3.54 5.24
CA ASP A 49 -53.74 2.35 4.84
C ASP A 49 -52.22 2.63 4.91
N LEU A 50 -51.78 3.81 4.46
CA LEU A 50 -50.38 4.21 4.56
C LEU A 50 -49.93 4.36 6.02
N SER A 51 -50.78 4.92 6.88
CA SER A 51 -50.50 5.06 8.31
C SER A 51 -50.38 3.69 8.99
N GLU A 52 -51.32 2.79 8.71
CA GLU A 52 -51.33 1.43 9.23
C GLU A 52 -50.11 0.63 8.76
N TYR A 53 -49.77 0.74 7.47
CA TYR A 53 -48.56 0.14 6.92
C TYR A 53 -47.30 0.63 7.66
N LEU A 54 -47.15 1.95 7.87
CA LEU A 54 -45.99 2.51 8.55
C LEU A 54 -45.91 2.07 10.00
N ARG A 55 -47.05 2.01 10.71
CA ARG A 55 -47.11 1.49 12.07
C ARG A 55 -46.67 0.04 12.14
N ARG A 56 -47.21 -0.82 11.26
CA ARG A 56 -46.83 -2.23 11.21
C ARG A 56 -45.37 -2.41 10.82
N ARG A 57 -44.88 -1.61 9.87
CA ARG A 57 -43.47 -1.57 9.47
C ARG A 57 -42.58 -1.21 10.66
N GLY A 58 -42.95 -0.19 11.42
CA GLY A 58 -42.20 0.25 12.60
C GLY A 58 -42.16 -0.81 13.71
N GLU A 59 -43.25 -1.55 13.94
CA GLU A 59 -43.27 -2.68 14.90
C GLU A 59 -42.27 -3.77 14.52
N ILE A 60 -42.21 -4.16 13.24
CA ILE A 60 -41.25 -5.14 12.73
C ILE A 60 -39.81 -4.66 12.93
N GLU A 61 -39.54 -3.38 12.61
CA GLU A 61 -38.21 -2.79 12.80
C GLU A 61 -37.79 -2.76 14.27
N ALA A 62 -38.72 -2.49 15.21
CA ALA A 62 -38.44 -2.54 16.65
C ALA A 62 -38.14 -3.96 17.16
N GLU A 63 -38.83 -4.98 16.64
CA GLU A 63 -38.55 -6.37 16.98
C GLU A 63 -37.15 -6.81 16.49
N TYR A 64 -36.82 -6.43 15.26
CA TYR A 64 -35.50 -6.73 14.69
C TYR A 64 -34.38 -6.01 15.46
N ALA A 65 -34.56 -4.71 15.76
CA ALA A 65 -33.63 -3.93 16.57
C ALA A 65 -33.37 -4.60 17.94
N ARG A 66 -34.42 -5.00 18.66
CA ARG A 66 -34.29 -5.68 19.97
C ARG A 66 -33.58 -7.02 19.86
N SER A 67 -33.77 -7.74 18.76
CA SER A 67 -33.10 -9.02 18.52
C SER A 67 -31.60 -8.84 18.30
N LEU A 68 -31.21 -7.83 17.51
CA LEU A 68 -29.81 -7.45 17.29
C LEU A 68 -29.12 -6.94 18.58
N GLU A 69 -29.81 -6.12 19.39
CA GLU A 69 -29.24 -5.62 20.64
C GLU A 69 -28.93 -6.79 21.59
N LYS A 70 -29.92 -7.68 21.81
CA LYS A 70 -29.75 -8.89 22.63
C LYS A 70 -28.61 -9.78 22.13
N LEU A 71 -28.44 -9.91 20.81
CA LEU A 71 -27.33 -10.65 20.22
C LEU A 71 -25.98 -10.02 20.61
N SER A 72 -25.84 -8.72 20.40
CA SER A 72 -24.60 -7.99 20.67
C SER A 72 -24.23 -7.94 22.16
N GLU A 73 -25.22 -7.74 23.05
CA GLU A 73 -25.03 -7.70 24.50
C GLU A 73 -24.58 -9.04 25.05
N ARG A 74 -25.23 -10.13 24.62
CA ARG A 74 -24.88 -11.50 25.03
C ARG A 74 -23.41 -11.80 24.82
N PHE A 75 -22.85 -11.35 23.70
CA PHE A 75 -21.45 -11.60 23.38
C PHE A 75 -20.49 -10.58 23.98
N THR A 76 -20.89 -9.32 24.11
CA THR A 76 -20.05 -8.29 24.77
C THR A 76 -19.79 -8.61 26.24
N VAL A 77 -20.82 -9.08 26.98
CA VAL A 77 -20.66 -9.43 28.40
C VAL A 77 -19.71 -10.62 28.58
N LYS A 78 -19.73 -11.59 27.65
CA LYS A 78 -18.80 -12.73 27.66
C LYS A 78 -17.36 -12.30 27.39
N THR A 79 -17.17 -11.33 26.50
CA THR A 79 -15.85 -10.80 26.14
C THR A 79 -15.20 -10.05 27.30
N LYS A 80 -15.92 -9.15 27.99
CA LYS A 80 -15.37 -8.32 29.09
C LYS A 80 -14.88 -9.10 30.32
N ARG A 81 -15.30 -10.36 30.50
CA ARG A 81 -14.88 -11.19 31.63
C ARG A 81 -13.49 -11.82 31.46
N LYS A 82 -12.91 -11.75 30.26
CA LYS A 82 -11.56 -12.21 29.99
C LYS A 82 -10.69 -10.97 29.80
N GLU A 83 -9.61 -10.84 30.55
CA GLU A 83 -8.54 -9.89 30.22
C GLU A 83 -8.10 -10.19 28.78
N GLN A 84 -8.48 -9.35 27.84
CA GLN A 84 -8.13 -9.50 26.44
C GLN A 84 -6.98 -8.56 26.15
N LEU A 85 -5.86 -9.17 25.77
CA LEU A 85 -4.84 -8.50 24.98
C LEU A 85 -5.50 -7.92 23.72
N ASP A 86 -5.07 -6.74 23.29
CA ASP A 86 -5.49 -6.09 22.04
C ASP A 86 -4.93 -6.83 20.82
N LEU A 87 -5.38 -8.08 20.64
CA LEU A 87 -5.02 -8.93 19.52
C LEU A 87 -5.88 -8.56 18.30
N SER A 88 -5.29 -8.66 17.12
CA SER A 88 -5.92 -8.28 15.85
C SER A 88 -7.24 -9.03 15.60
N VAL A 89 -7.31 -10.32 15.94
CA VAL A 89 -8.55 -11.11 15.83
C VAL A 89 -9.64 -10.64 16.81
N ALA A 90 -9.25 -10.24 18.02
CA ALA A 90 -10.19 -9.70 19.01
C ALA A 90 -10.72 -8.32 18.56
N GLN A 91 -9.91 -7.55 17.84
CA GLN A 91 -10.34 -6.30 17.22
C GLN A 91 -11.41 -6.52 16.14
N CYS A 92 -11.21 -7.49 15.23
CA CYS A 92 -12.23 -7.89 14.25
C CYS A 92 -13.57 -8.24 14.92
N TRP A 93 -13.50 -9.03 15.99
CA TRP A 93 -14.67 -9.41 16.77
C TRP A 93 -15.37 -8.20 17.40
N THR A 94 -14.61 -7.27 17.97
CA THR A 94 -15.13 -6.07 18.61
C THR A 94 -15.80 -5.13 17.60
N VAL A 95 -15.20 -4.95 16.43
CA VAL A 95 -15.78 -4.15 15.33
C VAL A 95 -17.09 -4.78 14.85
N LEU A 96 -17.15 -6.11 14.67
CA LEU A 96 -18.37 -6.82 14.28
C LEU A 96 -19.51 -6.62 15.28
N LEU A 97 -19.23 -6.75 16.59
CA LEU A 97 -20.23 -6.51 17.64
C LEU A 97 -20.69 -5.05 17.68
N THR A 98 -19.77 -4.12 17.46
CA THR A 98 -20.09 -2.68 17.40
C THR A 98 -20.99 -2.37 16.20
N GLN A 99 -20.73 -2.97 15.05
CA GLN A 99 -21.56 -2.81 13.87
C GLN A 99 -22.97 -3.39 14.08
N THR A 100 -23.07 -4.57 14.69
CA THR A 100 -24.38 -5.18 15.03
C THR A 100 -25.22 -4.27 15.95
N ARG A 101 -24.58 -3.59 16.90
CA ARG A 101 -25.25 -2.58 17.76
C ARG A 101 -25.69 -1.35 16.99
N GLN A 102 -24.85 -0.88 16.07
CA GLN A 102 -25.20 0.28 15.27
C GLN A 102 -26.42 -0.01 14.38
N GLU A 103 -26.49 -1.20 13.80
CA GLU A 103 -27.67 -1.67 13.07
C GLU A 103 -28.91 -1.70 13.96
N SER A 104 -28.81 -2.24 15.17
CA SER A 104 -29.92 -2.20 16.15
C SER A 104 -30.46 -0.78 16.36
N ARG A 105 -29.56 0.19 16.59
CA ARG A 105 -29.92 1.60 16.79
C ARG A 105 -30.58 2.22 15.55
N ASP A 106 -30.04 1.93 14.37
CA ASP A 106 -30.59 2.43 13.11
C ASP A 106 -32.01 1.90 12.87
N HIS A 107 -32.23 0.60 13.11
CA HIS A 107 -33.56 -0.03 13.03
C HIS A 107 -34.52 0.52 14.08
N SER A 108 -34.06 0.76 15.31
CA SER A 108 -34.86 1.42 16.35
C SER A 108 -35.26 2.85 15.97
N SER A 109 -34.35 3.61 15.35
CA SER A 109 -34.63 4.97 14.87
C SER A 109 -35.66 4.97 13.74
N LEU A 110 -35.59 4.00 12.81
CA LEU A 110 -36.60 3.87 11.75
C LEU A 110 -37.96 3.49 12.33
N SER A 111 -38.00 2.60 13.33
CA SER A 111 -39.22 2.24 14.05
C SER A 111 -39.90 3.47 14.65
N GLU A 112 -39.17 4.27 15.42
CA GLU A 112 -39.69 5.47 16.07
C GLU A 112 -40.20 6.50 15.04
N LEU A 113 -39.44 6.71 13.97
CA LEU A 113 -39.84 7.60 12.87
C LEU A 113 -41.17 7.15 12.25
N CYS A 114 -41.29 5.87 11.92
CA CYS A 114 -42.49 5.29 11.31
C CYS A 114 -43.70 5.34 12.25
N CYS A 115 -43.56 4.84 13.49
CA CYS A 115 -44.68 4.71 14.43
C CYS A 115 -45.18 6.03 14.99
N ASN A 116 -44.30 7.04 15.12
CA ASN A 116 -44.64 8.30 15.79
C ASN A 116 -44.71 9.46 14.81
N THR A 117 -43.60 9.78 14.15
CA THR A 117 -43.50 11.05 13.39
C THR A 117 -44.27 11.01 12.08
N LEU A 118 -44.14 9.92 11.31
CA LEU A 118 -44.74 9.82 9.98
C LEU A 118 -46.25 9.55 10.04
N THR A 119 -46.68 8.65 10.91
CA THR A 119 -48.10 8.38 11.20
C THR A 119 -48.82 9.63 11.71
N GLN A 120 -48.22 10.40 12.64
CA GLN A 120 -48.83 11.66 13.12
C GLN A 120 -49.02 12.68 11.99
N ARG A 121 -48.05 12.79 11.07
CA ARG A 121 -48.19 13.67 9.89
C ARG A 121 -49.31 13.23 8.96
N LEU A 122 -49.51 11.91 8.80
CA LEU A 122 -50.62 11.38 8.03
C LEU A 122 -51.96 11.64 8.72
N SER A 123 -52.04 11.50 10.04
CA SER A 123 -53.24 11.87 10.82
C SER A 123 -53.64 13.34 10.59
N HIS A 124 -52.68 14.27 10.69
CA HIS A 124 -52.94 15.68 10.38
C HIS A 124 -53.36 15.88 8.92
N CYS A 125 -52.75 15.15 7.98
CA CYS A 125 -53.12 15.21 6.56
C CYS A 125 -54.57 14.75 6.32
N ILE A 126 -55.03 13.72 7.04
CA ILE A 126 -56.42 13.24 6.99
C ILE A 126 -57.36 14.34 7.47
N GLU A 127 -57.08 14.92 8.64
CA GLU A 127 -57.89 16.01 9.22
C GLU A 127 -57.98 17.22 8.28
N ASP A 128 -56.84 17.61 7.70
CA ASP A 128 -56.77 18.72 6.75
C ASP A 128 -57.58 18.43 5.48
N THR A 129 -57.46 17.22 4.93
CA THR A 129 -58.15 16.81 3.70
C THR A 129 -59.67 16.78 3.90
N GLN A 130 -60.14 16.23 5.03
CA GLN A 130 -61.56 16.24 5.38
C GLN A 130 -62.10 17.66 5.61
N ARG A 131 -61.33 18.50 6.31
CA ARG A 131 -61.72 19.89 6.58
C ARG A 131 -61.79 20.72 5.30
N LEU A 132 -60.81 20.58 4.41
CA LEU A 132 -60.76 21.30 3.14
C LEU A 132 -61.86 20.82 2.18
N ALA A 133 -62.08 19.51 2.07
CA ALA A 133 -63.16 18.96 1.26
C ALA A 133 -64.54 19.46 1.72
N LYS A 134 -64.79 19.54 3.03
CA LYS A 134 -66.02 20.13 3.57
C LYS A 134 -66.18 21.59 3.15
N ARG A 135 -65.14 22.42 3.29
CA ARG A 135 -65.19 23.83 2.90
C ARG A 135 -65.39 24.01 1.39
N SER A 136 -64.69 23.24 0.57
CA SER A 136 -64.86 23.27 -0.89
C SER A 136 -66.26 22.83 -1.30
N LYS A 137 -66.86 21.86 -0.60
CA LYS A 137 -68.25 21.43 -0.84
C LYS A 137 -69.24 22.54 -0.52
N ASP A 138 -69.07 23.27 0.58
CA ASP A 138 -69.93 24.40 0.94
C ASP A 138 -69.88 25.50 -0.14
N VAL A 139 -68.68 25.84 -0.63
CA VAL A 139 -68.51 26.80 -1.74
C VAL A 139 -69.13 26.24 -3.03
N GLY A 140 -68.88 24.97 -3.35
CA GLY A 140 -69.46 24.32 -4.53
C GLY A 140 -70.98 24.34 -4.55
N LEU A 141 -71.63 24.06 -3.40
CA LEU A 141 -73.07 24.16 -3.24
C LEU A 141 -73.59 25.58 -3.50
N GLN A 142 -72.89 26.60 -2.99
CA GLN A 142 -73.24 28.00 -3.24
C GLN A 142 -73.17 28.34 -4.74
N MET A 143 -72.15 27.87 -5.44
CA MET A 143 -71.99 28.10 -6.88
C MET A 143 -73.05 27.36 -7.70
N GLN A 144 -73.40 26.14 -7.30
CA GLN A 144 -74.49 25.39 -7.91
C GLN A 144 -75.84 26.06 -7.70
N ASP A 145 -76.12 26.64 -6.53
CA ASP A 145 -77.36 27.38 -6.26
C ASP A 145 -77.48 28.63 -7.16
N GLU A 146 -76.39 29.42 -7.29
CA GLU A 146 -76.37 30.58 -8.20
C GLU A 146 -76.57 30.17 -9.68
N LEU A 147 -75.99 29.05 -10.12
CA LEU A 147 -76.28 28.50 -11.45
C LEU A 147 -77.77 28.18 -11.63
N LEU A 148 -78.38 27.51 -10.66
CA LEU A 148 -79.79 27.13 -10.72
C LEU A 148 -80.70 28.37 -10.69
N LYS A 149 -80.32 29.41 -9.96
CA LYS A 149 -81.01 30.70 -9.95
C LYS A 149 -81.00 31.35 -11.34
N VAL A 150 -79.85 31.43 -12.01
CA VAL A 150 -79.75 31.99 -13.37
C VAL A 150 -80.55 31.17 -14.39
N THR A 151 -80.60 29.82 -14.25
CA THR A 151 -81.48 29.00 -15.11
C THR A 151 -82.97 29.26 -14.88
N THR A 152 -83.36 29.61 -13.65
CA THR A 152 -84.75 29.92 -13.27
C THR A 152 -85.17 31.30 -13.79
N GLU A 153 -84.27 32.28 -13.73
CA GLU A 153 -84.45 33.62 -14.34
C GLU A 153 -84.66 33.49 -15.86
N LEU A 154 -83.81 32.70 -16.53
CA LEU A 154 -83.96 32.39 -17.95
C LEU A 154 -85.27 31.69 -18.29
N GLN A 155 -85.71 30.71 -17.49
CA GLN A 155 -87.00 30.04 -17.68
C GLN A 155 -88.18 31.03 -17.54
N THR A 156 -88.08 31.99 -16.62
CA THR A 156 -89.09 33.03 -16.41
C THR A 156 -89.15 34.01 -17.58
N ALA A 157 -87.99 34.47 -18.08
CA ALA A 157 -87.90 35.32 -19.25
C ALA A 157 -88.44 34.62 -20.52
N LEU A 158 -88.13 33.32 -20.69
CA LEU A 158 -88.65 32.50 -21.79
C LEU A 158 -90.17 32.36 -21.76
N LYS A 159 -90.77 32.11 -20.59
CA LYS A 159 -92.24 32.03 -20.42
C LYS A 159 -92.89 33.37 -20.76
N THR A 160 -92.31 34.48 -20.29
CA THR A 160 -92.80 35.84 -20.54
C THR A 160 -92.73 36.20 -22.03
N TYR A 161 -91.63 35.88 -22.71
CA TYR A 161 -91.49 36.06 -24.15
C TYR A 161 -92.54 35.26 -24.94
N HIS A 162 -92.70 33.97 -24.64
CA HIS A 162 -93.70 33.14 -25.32
C HIS A 162 -95.12 33.68 -25.13
N GLN A 163 -95.49 34.11 -23.92
CA GLN A 163 -96.82 34.67 -23.67
C GLN A 163 -97.07 35.93 -24.51
N TYR A 164 -96.13 36.89 -24.53
CA TYR A 164 -96.29 38.09 -25.36
C TYR A 164 -96.21 37.81 -26.86
N HIS A 165 -95.51 36.75 -27.27
CA HIS A 165 -95.49 36.31 -28.67
C HIS A 165 -96.87 35.79 -29.11
N VAL A 166 -97.52 34.96 -28.29
CA VAL A 166 -98.89 34.48 -28.51
C VAL A 166 -99.87 35.67 -28.59
N ASP A 167 -99.78 36.61 -27.65
CA ASP A 167 -100.63 37.80 -27.64
C ASP A 167 -100.45 38.67 -28.91
N CYS A 168 -99.21 38.80 -29.40
CA CYS A 168 -98.88 39.50 -30.62
C CYS A 168 -99.48 38.80 -31.86
N LEU A 169 -99.30 37.48 -31.98
CA LEU A 169 -99.89 36.68 -33.07
C LEU A 169 -101.42 36.76 -33.06
N ALA A 170 -102.04 36.72 -31.89
CA ALA A 170 -103.49 36.88 -31.75
C ALA A 170 -103.98 38.28 -32.15
N ALA A 171 -103.22 39.33 -31.83
CA ALA A 171 -103.52 40.70 -32.26
C ALA A 171 -103.36 40.86 -33.77
N GLU A 172 -102.30 40.31 -34.36
CA GLU A 172 -102.07 40.29 -35.81
C GLU A 172 -103.15 39.51 -36.55
N GLY A 173 -103.59 38.36 -36.02
CA GLY A 173 -104.70 37.59 -36.56
C GLY A 173 -106.00 38.39 -36.60
N LYS A 174 -106.35 39.07 -35.50
CA LYS A 174 -107.52 39.95 -35.42
C LYS A 174 -107.44 41.14 -36.38
N LEU A 175 -106.24 41.67 -36.62
CA LEU A 175 -106.02 42.73 -37.62
C LEU A 175 -106.22 42.18 -39.03
N LYS A 176 -105.60 41.04 -39.38
CA LYS A 176 -105.76 40.39 -40.70
C LYS A 176 -107.22 40.03 -41.00
N GLU A 177 -107.96 39.55 -40.01
CA GLU A 177 -109.40 39.30 -40.14
C GLU A 177 -110.18 40.59 -40.41
N ALA A 178 -109.86 41.68 -39.72
CA ALA A 178 -110.48 42.99 -39.95
C ALA A 178 -110.15 43.53 -41.35
N THR A 179 -108.91 43.41 -41.81
CA THR A 179 -108.48 43.77 -43.18
C THR A 179 -109.23 42.95 -44.23
N ARG A 180 -109.35 41.63 -44.04
CA ARG A 180 -110.11 40.77 -44.98
C ARG A 180 -111.61 41.09 -45.01
N LEU A 181 -112.18 41.52 -43.88
CA LEU A 181 -113.58 41.95 -43.81
C LEU A 181 -113.79 43.30 -44.49
N GLU A 182 -112.81 44.19 -44.42
CA GLU A 182 -112.78 45.47 -45.13
C GLU A 182 -112.67 45.25 -46.65
N GLU A 183 -111.72 44.44 -47.13
CA GLU A 183 -111.58 44.03 -48.54
C GLU A 183 -112.86 43.37 -49.11
N LYS A 184 -113.58 42.58 -48.30
CA LYS A 184 -114.87 41.99 -48.71
C LYS A 184 -116.01 43.01 -48.78
N GLN A 185 -115.98 44.06 -47.96
CA GLN A 185 -116.98 45.14 -47.98
C GLN A 185 -116.73 46.13 -49.12
N THR A 186 -115.47 46.38 -49.48
CA THR A 186 -115.07 47.26 -50.59
C THR A 186 -115.06 46.53 -51.95
N GLY A 187 -114.62 45.26 -51.99
CA GLY A 187 -114.52 44.44 -53.20
C GLY A 187 -115.83 43.88 -53.77
N LYS A 188 -116.91 43.78 -52.96
CA LYS A 188 -118.26 43.44 -53.48
C LYS A 188 -118.93 44.57 -54.28
N SER A 189 -118.26 45.72 -54.45
CA SER A 189 -118.85 46.93 -55.02
C SER A 189 -118.51 47.18 -56.49
N SER A 190 -117.80 46.27 -57.18
CA SER A 190 -117.45 46.48 -58.59
C SER A 190 -118.49 45.97 -59.61
N ASP A 191 -119.60 45.34 -59.19
CA ASP A 191 -120.51 44.66 -60.14
C ASP A 191 -122.02 44.92 -59.98
N LEU A 192 -122.49 45.94 -59.23
CA LEU A 192 -123.91 46.32 -59.26
C LEU A 192 -124.12 47.84 -59.17
N GLY A 193 -124.73 48.39 -60.22
CA GLY A 193 -124.97 49.80 -60.45
C GLY A 193 -126.07 50.43 -59.57
N LEU A 194 -125.82 51.71 -59.27
CA LEU A 194 -126.74 52.84 -59.02
C LEU A 194 -128.16 52.56 -58.49
N SER A 195 -128.36 52.71 -57.17
CA SER A 195 -129.55 53.35 -56.56
C SER A 195 -129.44 53.43 -55.02
N GLN A 196 -129.71 54.63 -54.48
CA GLN A 196 -130.00 55.04 -53.09
C GLN A 196 -129.48 54.20 -51.90
N SER A 197 -128.23 54.44 -51.46
CA SER A 197 -127.82 54.38 -50.03
C SER A 197 -126.40 54.97 -49.82
N GLY A 198 -126.24 56.29 -50.04
CA GLY A 198 -124.93 56.97 -49.91
C GLY A 198 -124.54 57.32 -48.45
N GLY A 199 -125.53 57.60 -47.58
CA GLY A 199 -125.31 58.07 -46.20
C GLY A 199 -124.92 56.98 -45.20
N GLN A 200 -125.56 55.80 -45.25
CA GLN A 200 -125.22 54.68 -44.37
C GLN A 200 -123.85 54.05 -44.73
N ARG A 201 -123.49 54.00 -46.03
CA ARG A 201 -122.21 53.43 -46.50
C ARG A 201 -120.98 54.21 -46.01
N ARG A 202 -120.99 55.54 -46.08
CA ARG A 202 -119.85 56.39 -45.65
C ARG A 202 -119.59 56.31 -44.13
N SER A 203 -120.64 56.09 -43.33
CA SER A 203 -120.53 55.89 -41.87
C SER A 203 -119.97 54.52 -41.48
N SER A 204 -120.28 53.47 -42.25
CA SER A 204 -119.78 52.10 -42.04
C SER A 204 -118.29 51.98 -42.36
N VAL A 205 -117.84 52.57 -43.47
CA VAL A 205 -116.42 52.59 -43.86
C VAL A 205 -115.58 53.32 -42.81
N LYS A 206 -116.01 54.52 -42.36
CA LYS A 206 -115.30 55.28 -41.31
C LYS A 206 -115.26 54.57 -39.95
N LYS A 207 -116.28 53.75 -39.64
CA LYS A 207 -116.29 52.90 -38.45
C LYS A 207 -115.33 51.71 -38.59
N MET A 208 -115.20 51.15 -39.79
CA MET A 208 -114.22 50.11 -40.10
C MET A 208 -112.79 50.64 -40.06
N GLU A 209 -112.52 51.81 -40.63
CA GLU A 209 -111.20 52.48 -40.56
C GLU A 209 -110.76 52.71 -39.11
N ARG A 210 -111.63 53.24 -38.25
CA ARG A 210 -111.34 53.40 -36.81
C ARG A 210 -111.11 52.06 -36.09
N LEU A 211 -111.82 51.00 -36.50
CA LEU A 211 -111.60 49.66 -35.95
C LEU A 211 -110.23 49.12 -36.39
N MET A 212 -109.86 49.28 -37.66
CA MET A 212 -108.55 48.89 -38.16
C MET A 212 -107.42 49.68 -37.49
N GLU A 213 -107.56 51.01 -37.35
CA GLU A 213 -106.58 51.85 -36.65
C GLU A 213 -106.41 51.42 -35.18
N LYS A 214 -107.51 51.11 -34.48
CA LYS A 214 -107.46 50.56 -33.11
C LYS A 214 -106.78 49.18 -33.06
N ARG A 215 -107.03 48.30 -34.04
CA ARG A 215 -106.37 46.98 -34.13
C ARG A 215 -104.90 47.13 -34.48
N GLN A 216 -104.54 48.05 -35.36
CA GLN A 216 -103.18 48.40 -35.74
C GLN A 216 -102.39 48.96 -34.55
N GLY A 217 -102.96 49.90 -33.80
CA GLY A 217 -102.37 50.41 -32.56
C GLY A 217 -102.18 49.31 -31.52
N LYS A 218 -103.11 48.35 -31.42
CA LYS A 218 -102.96 47.21 -30.51
C LYS A 218 -101.84 46.26 -30.93
N VAL A 219 -101.70 45.98 -32.24
CA VAL A 219 -100.58 45.20 -32.79
C VAL A 219 -99.26 45.88 -32.48
N GLN A 220 -99.12 47.18 -32.72
CA GLN A 220 -97.89 47.93 -32.38
C GLN A 220 -97.55 47.85 -30.88
N GLU A 221 -98.55 48.00 -30.00
CA GLU A 221 -98.36 47.87 -28.55
C GLU A 221 -97.88 46.46 -28.13
N THR A 222 -98.55 45.41 -28.63
CA THR A 222 -98.18 44.01 -28.31
C THR A 222 -96.85 43.61 -28.93
N GLN A 223 -96.54 44.12 -30.13
CA GLN A 223 -95.28 43.87 -30.82
C GLN A 223 -94.10 44.52 -30.09
N LEU A 224 -94.28 45.72 -29.53
CA LEU A 224 -93.27 46.36 -28.70
C LEU A 224 -93.02 45.56 -27.40
N LYS A 225 -94.08 45.10 -26.73
CA LYS A 225 -93.97 44.25 -25.53
C LYS A 225 -93.26 42.92 -25.84
N CYS A 226 -93.65 42.26 -26.93
CA CYS A 226 -93.00 41.05 -27.42
C CYS A 226 -91.51 41.28 -27.73
N THR A 227 -91.17 42.42 -28.35
CA THR A 227 -89.77 42.76 -28.67
C THR A 227 -88.94 42.98 -27.41
N LYS A 228 -89.48 43.71 -26.42
CA LYS A 228 -88.82 43.92 -25.12
C LYS A 228 -88.58 42.60 -24.39
N ALA A 229 -89.60 41.75 -24.30
CA ALA A 229 -89.49 40.44 -23.67
C ALA A 229 -88.53 39.49 -24.40
N ARG A 230 -88.48 39.55 -25.74
CA ARG A 230 -87.49 38.81 -26.53
C ARG A 230 -86.07 39.26 -26.21
N ASN A 231 -85.81 40.56 -26.15
CA ASN A 231 -84.48 41.08 -25.84
C ASN A 231 -84.06 40.69 -24.42
N ASP A 232 -84.97 40.80 -23.45
CA ASP A 232 -84.72 40.36 -22.08
C ASP A 232 -84.42 38.85 -21.98
N TYR A 233 -85.18 38.02 -22.70
CA TYR A 233 -84.87 36.59 -22.84
C TYR A 233 -83.47 36.34 -23.43
N LEU A 234 -83.09 37.05 -24.51
CA LEU A 234 -81.76 36.90 -25.11
C LEU A 234 -80.63 37.31 -24.17
N LEU A 235 -80.82 38.35 -23.35
CA LEU A 235 -79.85 38.79 -22.34
C LEU A 235 -79.69 37.75 -21.22
N ASN A 236 -80.80 37.25 -20.68
CA ASN A 236 -80.79 36.17 -19.69
C ASN A 236 -80.17 34.88 -20.25
N MET A 237 -80.40 34.59 -21.54
CA MET A 237 -79.79 33.45 -22.23
C MET A 237 -78.27 33.58 -22.32
N ALA A 238 -77.78 34.77 -22.67
CA ALA A 238 -76.35 35.06 -22.68
C ALA A 238 -75.74 34.94 -21.27
N ALA A 239 -76.41 35.47 -20.25
CA ALA A 239 -75.95 35.40 -18.85
C ALA A 239 -75.91 33.96 -18.31
N ALA A 240 -76.93 33.15 -18.59
CA ALA A 240 -76.96 31.74 -18.21
C ALA A 240 -75.85 30.94 -18.88
N ASN A 241 -75.66 31.11 -20.19
CA ASN A 241 -74.59 30.43 -20.92
C ASN A 241 -73.20 30.85 -20.42
N ALA A 242 -72.99 32.14 -20.14
CA ALA A 242 -71.73 32.62 -19.58
C ALA A 242 -71.46 32.01 -18.18
N SER A 243 -72.48 31.97 -17.32
CA SER A 243 -72.37 31.37 -15.98
C SER A 243 -72.10 29.86 -16.05
N MET A 244 -72.80 29.14 -16.93
CA MET A 244 -72.60 27.71 -17.16
C MET A 244 -71.18 27.42 -17.65
N ASN A 245 -70.69 28.18 -18.65
CA ASN A 245 -69.34 28.04 -19.17
C ASN A 245 -68.29 28.32 -18.10
N LYS A 246 -68.45 29.37 -17.30
CA LYS A 246 -67.52 29.69 -16.22
C LYS A 246 -67.44 28.56 -15.20
N TYR A 247 -68.59 28.06 -14.76
CA TYR A 247 -68.63 26.98 -13.78
C TYR A 247 -67.95 25.69 -14.29
N TYR A 248 -68.37 25.22 -15.46
CA TYR A 248 -67.90 23.94 -16.01
C TYR A 248 -66.45 23.98 -16.51
N LEU A 249 -65.95 25.14 -16.94
CA LEU A 249 -64.60 25.25 -17.51
C LEU A 249 -63.55 25.73 -16.50
N GLN A 250 -63.94 26.44 -15.43
CA GLN A 250 -62.99 27.08 -14.52
C GLN A 250 -63.29 26.76 -13.06
N ASP A 251 -64.52 27.02 -12.61
CA ASP A 251 -64.80 27.01 -11.18
C ASP A 251 -64.74 25.59 -10.59
N ILE A 252 -65.26 24.59 -11.30
CA ILE A 252 -65.22 23.19 -10.83
C ILE A 252 -63.79 22.68 -10.66
N CYS A 253 -62.88 23.03 -11.58
CA CYS A 253 -61.46 22.68 -11.47
C CYS A 253 -60.83 23.34 -10.25
N THR A 254 -61.13 24.63 -10.03
CA THR A 254 -60.62 25.39 -8.88
C THR A 254 -61.10 24.79 -7.55
N LEU A 255 -62.35 24.33 -7.48
CA LEU A 255 -62.91 23.66 -6.31
C LEU A 255 -62.20 22.32 -6.03
N ILE A 256 -61.94 21.53 -7.07
CA ILE A 256 -61.17 20.28 -6.96
C ILE A 256 -59.77 20.57 -6.41
N ASP A 257 -59.05 21.55 -6.98
CA ASP A 257 -57.72 21.93 -6.50
C ASP A 257 -57.74 22.38 -5.02
N CYS A 258 -58.80 23.05 -4.59
CA CYS A 258 -58.99 23.45 -3.20
C CYS A 258 -59.21 22.25 -2.27
N THR A 259 -59.84 21.16 -2.73
CA THR A 259 -59.93 19.90 -1.95
C THR A 259 -58.57 19.24 -1.76
N ASP A 260 -57.66 19.43 -2.70
CA ASP A 260 -56.33 18.80 -2.72
C ASP A 260 -55.20 19.68 -2.20
N LEU A 261 -55.54 20.86 -1.66
CA LEU A 261 -54.57 21.82 -1.17
C LEU A 261 -53.71 21.21 -0.06
N GLY A 262 -52.43 20.96 -0.38
CA GLY A 262 -51.45 20.41 0.56
C GLY A 262 -51.45 18.89 0.69
N TYR A 263 -52.40 18.17 0.09
CA TYR A 263 -52.47 16.69 0.14
C TYR A 263 -51.18 16.05 -0.39
N HIS A 264 -50.85 16.33 -1.65
CA HIS A 264 -49.67 15.76 -2.31
C HIS A 264 -48.35 16.17 -1.62
N LEU A 265 -48.26 17.42 -1.16
CA LEU A 265 -47.06 17.92 -0.47
C LEU A 265 -46.87 17.22 0.88
N SER A 266 -47.95 16.98 1.62
CA SER A 266 -47.90 16.30 2.92
C SER A 266 -47.48 14.84 2.76
N VAL A 267 -48.08 14.11 1.81
CA VAL A 267 -47.67 12.73 1.47
C VAL A 267 -46.21 12.70 1.00
N SER A 268 -45.80 13.63 0.13
CA SER A 268 -44.41 13.73 -0.34
C SER A 268 -43.43 13.92 0.82
N ARG A 269 -43.75 14.79 1.79
CA ARG A 269 -42.92 15.01 2.99
C ARG A 269 -42.81 13.75 3.86
N VAL A 270 -43.88 12.97 3.98
CA VAL A 270 -43.86 11.69 4.70
C VAL A 270 -42.93 10.70 4.02
N ILE A 271 -43.10 10.47 2.70
CA ILE A 271 -42.29 9.53 1.94
C ILE A 271 -40.81 9.97 1.91
N ARG A 272 -40.53 11.26 1.73
CA ARG A 272 -39.15 11.79 1.80
C ARG A 272 -38.52 11.60 3.18
N GLY A 273 -39.29 11.74 4.26
CA GLY A 273 -38.82 11.45 5.62
C GLY A 273 -38.38 10.00 5.78
N TYR A 274 -39.21 9.06 5.30
CA TYR A 274 -38.88 7.64 5.27
C TYR A 274 -37.60 7.36 4.45
N LEU A 275 -37.52 7.89 3.22
CA LEU A 275 -36.37 7.73 2.33
C LEU A 275 -35.07 8.29 2.93
N SER A 276 -35.13 9.46 3.58
CA SER A 276 -33.97 10.10 4.20
C SER A 276 -33.38 9.22 5.31
N ASN A 277 -34.22 8.63 6.17
CA ASN A 277 -33.76 7.72 7.20
C ASN A 277 -33.15 6.44 6.60
N ARG A 278 -33.81 5.83 5.60
CA ARG A 278 -33.28 4.65 4.90
C ARG A 278 -31.91 4.90 4.27
N ASN A 279 -31.73 6.04 3.61
CA ASN A 279 -30.44 6.42 3.03
C ASN A 279 -29.35 6.57 4.09
N ARG A 280 -29.69 7.16 5.25
CA ARG A 280 -28.75 7.26 6.38
C ARG A 280 -28.35 5.87 6.89
N THR A 281 -29.29 4.95 7.06
CA THR A 281 -28.98 3.56 7.46
C THR A 281 -28.08 2.85 6.45
N VAL A 282 -28.32 3.01 5.15
CA VAL A 282 -27.46 2.43 4.11
C VAL A 282 -26.04 3.01 4.18
N GLN A 283 -25.90 4.31 4.42
CA GLN A 283 -24.60 4.94 4.58
C GLN A 283 -23.87 4.45 5.84
N ASN A 284 -24.58 4.32 6.97
CA ASN A 284 -24.02 3.79 8.20
C ASN A 284 -23.54 2.34 8.02
N MET A 285 -24.34 1.50 7.36
CA MET A 285 -23.96 0.13 7.01
C MET A 285 -22.69 0.11 6.16
N LYS A 286 -22.62 0.93 5.11
CA LYS A 286 -21.42 1.02 4.25
C LYS A 286 -20.17 1.39 5.04
N ASN A 287 -20.26 2.41 5.91
CA ASN A 287 -19.16 2.85 6.75
C ASN A 287 -18.73 1.74 7.73
N GLY A 288 -19.70 1.04 8.31
CA GLY A 288 -19.47 -0.09 9.21
C GLY A 288 -18.75 -1.26 8.55
N LEU A 289 -19.19 -1.66 7.36
CA LEU A 289 -18.53 -2.70 6.57
C LEU A 289 -17.10 -2.33 6.21
N GLN A 290 -16.84 -1.05 5.88
CA GLN A 290 -15.48 -0.56 5.62
C GLN A 290 -14.59 -0.64 6.87
N GLN A 291 -15.12 -0.34 8.05
CA GLN A 291 -14.39 -0.51 9.31
C GLN A 291 -14.05 -1.97 9.59
N LEU A 292 -14.98 -2.89 9.30
CA LEU A 292 -14.74 -4.33 9.46
C LEU A 292 -13.68 -4.82 8.48
N ASP A 293 -13.73 -4.38 7.22
CA ASP A 293 -12.71 -4.70 6.21
C ASP A 293 -11.32 -4.17 6.62
N THR A 294 -11.27 -2.98 7.20
CA THR A 294 -10.03 -2.43 7.78
C THR A 294 -9.51 -3.29 8.93
N ALA A 295 -10.39 -3.81 9.79
CA ALA A 295 -9.98 -4.71 10.87
C ALA A 295 -9.45 -6.05 10.32
N VAL A 296 -10.11 -6.60 9.29
CA VAL A 296 -9.71 -7.85 8.61
C VAL A 296 -8.36 -7.69 7.93
N THR A 297 -8.13 -6.60 7.21
CA THR A 297 -6.84 -6.30 6.58
C THR A 297 -5.73 -6.03 7.61
N GLY A 298 -6.10 -5.59 8.82
CA GLY A 298 -5.21 -5.44 9.97
C GLY A 298 -4.86 -6.73 10.71
N LEU A 299 -5.35 -7.91 10.30
CA LEU A 299 -5.00 -9.19 10.93
C LEU A 299 -3.50 -9.49 10.77
N ASN A 300 -2.79 -9.64 11.89
CA ASN A 300 -1.34 -9.79 11.88
C ASN A 300 -0.86 -10.78 12.95
N GLN A 301 -0.57 -12.00 12.51
CA GLN A 301 -0.06 -13.07 13.39
C GLN A 301 1.27 -12.72 14.08
N GLY A 302 2.16 -11.99 13.39
CA GLY A 302 3.46 -11.59 13.94
C GLY A 302 3.31 -10.58 15.07
N GLN A 303 2.51 -9.55 14.84
CA GLN A 303 2.19 -8.54 15.85
C GLN A 303 1.48 -9.15 17.07
N ASP A 304 0.50 -10.05 16.84
CA ASP A 304 -0.21 -10.74 17.92
C ASP A 304 0.74 -11.60 18.77
N ARG A 305 1.69 -12.30 18.13
CA ARG A 305 2.75 -13.05 18.82
C ARG A 305 3.61 -12.13 19.68
N ASP A 306 4.06 -11.01 19.11
CA ASP A 306 4.96 -10.09 19.81
C ASP A 306 4.25 -9.42 21.00
N ALA A 307 2.97 -9.06 20.84
CA ALA A 307 2.12 -8.58 21.93
C ALA A 307 1.97 -9.60 23.06
N LEU A 308 1.79 -10.89 22.72
CA LEU A 308 1.72 -11.97 23.71
C LEU A 308 3.04 -12.11 24.49
N LEU A 309 4.19 -12.09 23.79
CA LEU A 309 5.51 -12.18 24.43
C LEU A 309 5.77 -10.98 25.36
N GLN A 310 5.38 -9.78 24.93
CA GLN A 310 5.54 -8.55 25.73
C GLN A 310 4.65 -8.55 26.97
N ALA A 311 3.39 -8.96 26.84
CA ALA A 311 2.45 -9.01 27.96
C ALA A 311 2.87 -10.00 29.05
N HIS A 312 3.61 -11.04 28.67
CA HIS A 312 4.11 -12.07 29.57
C HIS A 312 5.64 -12.08 29.63
N ASN A 313 6.27 -10.90 29.56
CA ASN A 313 7.73 -10.77 29.50
C ASN A 313 8.46 -11.53 30.62
N THR A 314 7.92 -11.55 31.84
CA THR A 314 8.53 -12.29 32.97
C THR A 314 8.64 -13.80 32.71
N ALA A 315 7.74 -14.38 31.92
CA ALA A 315 7.77 -15.79 31.56
C ALA A 315 8.65 -16.08 30.34
N PHE A 316 8.78 -15.12 29.42
CA PHE A 316 9.45 -15.29 28.13
C PHE A 316 10.80 -14.57 28.01
N CYS A 317 11.24 -13.82 29.02
CA CYS A 317 12.53 -13.15 29.02
C CYS A 317 13.70 -14.14 29.09
N LEU A 318 14.80 -13.81 28.42
CA LEU A 318 16.02 -14.62 28.42
C LEU A 318 16.64 -14.64 29.84
N PRO A 319 16.90 -15.83 30.42
CA PRO A 319 17.62 -15.94 31.70
C PRO A 319 19.07 -15.43 31.62
N PHE A 320 19.70 -15.21 32.78
CA PHE A 320 21.12 -14.85 32.85
C PHE A 320 22.00 -15.93 32.21
N ARG A 321 23.08 -15.50 31.53
CA ARG A 321 24.06 -16.43 30.94
C ARG A 321 24.78 -17.20 32.04
N PHE A 322 24.97 -18.49 31.84
CA PHE A 322 25.87 -19.30 32.66
C PHE A 322 27.31 -18.80 32.50
N GLN A 323 28.03 -18.69 33.62
CA GLN A 323 29.43 -18.26 33.65
C GLN A 323 30.34 -19.44 34.03
N TYR A 324 31.57 -19.45 33.52
CA TYR A 324 32.59 -20.40 33.96
C TYR A 324 32.93 -20.15 35.43
N GLN A 325 32.95 -21.21 36.24
CA GLN A 325 33.25 -21.17 37.67
C GLN A 325 34.55 -21.95 37.91
N PRO A 326 35.70 -21.28 38.05
CA PRO A 326 36.98 -21.95 38.29
C PRO A 326 36.97 -22.64 39.67
N HIS A 327 37.51 -23.86 39.73
CA HIS A 327 37.64 -24.63 40.95
C HIS A 327 39.10 -24.63 41.42
N GLU A 328 39.37 -24.23 42.67
CA GLU A 328 40.70 -24.32 43.31
C GLU A 328 41.91 -23.86 42.47
N GLY A 329 41.84 -22.67 41.86
CA GLY A 329 42.98 -22.09 41.12
C GLY A 329 43.19 -22.67 39.71
N ASP A 330 42.16 -23.29 39.13
CA ASP A 330 42.11 -23.83 37.77
C ASP A 330 42.68 -22.83 36.72
N GLN A 331 43.66 -23.30 35.94
CA GLN A 331 44.24 -22.58 34.82
C GLN A 331 43.97 -23.35 33.53
N VAL A 332 43.34 -22.68 32.57
CA VAL A 332 43.02 -23.26 31.25
C VAL A 332 44.30 -23.27 30.39
N SER A 333 44.77 -24.46 30.00
CA SER A 333 45.91 -24.64 29.09
C SER A 333 45.51 -25.50 27.88
N ALA A 334 46.04 -25.14 26.71
CA ALA A 334 45.82 -25.82 25.44
C ALA A 334 47.16 -26.27 24.81
N GLU A 335 48.11 -26.68 25.64
CA GLU A 335 49.48 -26.99 25.22
C GLU A 335 49.76 -28.50 25.12
N GLY A 336 50.84 -28.88 24.43
CA GLY A 336 51.33 -30.25 24.33
C GLY A 336 50.34 -31.23 23.71
N GLN A 337 50.10 -32.38 24.35
CA GLN A 337 49.21 -33.43 23.85
C GLN A 337 47.75 -32.98 23.72
N VAL A 338 47.29 -32.08 24.59
CA VAL A 338 45.93 -31.51 24.57
C VAL A 338 45.68 -30.74 23.27
N ARG A 339 46.72 -30.13 22.68
CA ARG A 339 46.63 -29.43 21.38
C ARG A 339 46.25 -30.38 20.25
N TYR A 340 46.87 -31.55 20.16
CA TYR A 340 46.60 -32.52 19.09
C TYR A 340 45.19 -33.11 19.21
N GLU A 341 44.73 -33.35 20.44
CA GLU A 341 43.37 -33.80 20.72
C GLU A 341 42.33 -32.73 20.36
N LEU A 342 42.61 -31.45 20.66
CA LEU A 342 41.76 -30.33 20.27
C LEU A 342 41.70 -30.14 18.75
N GLU A 343 42.81 -30.34 18.04
CA GLU A 343 42.86 -30.29 16.58
C GLU A 343 42.03 -31.42 15.93
N THR A 344 42.21 -32.64 16.41
CA THR A 344 41.41 -33.78 15.96
C THR A 344 39.93 -33.53 16.22
N ARG A 345 39.60 -32.97 17.38
CA ARG A 345 38.23 -32.62 17.76
C ARG A 345 37.68 -31.47 16.90
N PHE A 346 38.50 -30.52 16.49
CA PHE A 346 38.12 -29.45 15.58
C PHE A 346 37.66 -30.00 14.23
N GLN A 347 38.46 -30.88 13.62
CA GLN A 347 38.13 -31.52 12.34
C GLN A 347 36.87 -32.40 12.43
N GLN A 348 36.70 -33.12 13.55
CA GLN A 348 35.47 -33.89 13.82
C GLN A 348 34.24 -33.00 13.98
N LEU A 349 34.36 -31.85 14.67
CA LEU A 349 33.27 -30.89 14.81
C LEU A 349 32.93 -30.26 13.45
N GLN A 350 33.93 -29.89 12.66
CA GLN A 350 33.75 -29.26 11.35
C GLN A 350 33.01 -30.18 10.37
N SER A 351 33.44 -31.43 10.24
CA SER A 351 32.80 -32.42 9.37
C SER A 351 31.36 -32.71 9.79
N ARG A 352 31.13 -32.94 11.09
CA ARG A 352 29.78 -33.20 11.63
C ARG A 352 28.85 -32.00 11.47
N LEU A 353 29.35 -30.80 11.69
CA LEU A 353 28.59 -29.56 11.51
C LEU A 353 28.16 -29.38 10.06
N ALA A 354 29.04 -29.63 9.09
CA ALA A 354 28.71 -29.56 7.66
C ALA A 354 27.58 -30.54 7.29
N SER A 355 27.67 -31.79 7.73
CA SER A 355 26.64 -32.82 7.48
C SER A 355 25.28 -32.44 8.08
N VAL A 356 25.22 -32.09 9.37
CA VAL A 356 23.95 -31.75 10.04
C VAL A 356 23.34 -30.46 9.46
N THR A 357 24.18 -29.51 9.03
CA THR A 357 23.71 -28.27 8.39
C THR A 357 23.02 -28.55 7.08
N LEU A 358 23.59 -29.41 6.23
CA LEU A 358 23.00 -29.80 4.96
C LEU A 358 21.65 -30.49 5.16
N GLU A 359 21.59 -31.50 6.04
CA GLU A 359 20.34 -32.21 6.38
C GLU A 359 19.25 -31.25 6.91
N THR A 360 19.64 -30.28 7.75
CA THR A 360 18.67 -29.34 8.35
C THR A 360 18.15 -28.30 7.34
N GLU A 361 18.98 -27.84 6.41
CA GLU A 361 18.56 -26.91 5.35
C GLU A 361 17.62 -27.58 4.35
N GLU A 362 17.78 -28.87 4.06
CA GLU A 362 16.82 -29.63 3.24
C GLU A 362 15.43 -29.65 3.90
N VAL A 363 15.36 -29.97 5.20
CA VAL A 363 14.08 -29.95 5.95
C VAL A 363 13.47 -28.55 5.99
N LYS A 364 14.29 -27.51 6.14
CA LYS A 364 13.85 -26.10 6.13
C LYS A 364 13.26 -25.70 4.79
N SER A 365 13.86 -26.14 3.67
CA SER A 365 13.33 -25.90 2.31
C SER A 365 11.95 -26.53 2.12
N VAL A 366 11.78 -27.76 2.62
CA VAL A 366 10.47 -28.43 2.64
C VAL A 366 9.45 -27.59 3.42
N LEU A 367 9.78 -27.13 4.63
CA LEU A 367 8.89 -26.29 5.44
C LEU A 367 8.49 -24.96 4.77
N HIS A 368 9.40 -24.31 4.04
CA HIS A 368 9.07 -23.10 3.26
C HIS A 368 8.07 -23.41 2.16
N SER A 369 8.27 -24.52 1.44
CA SER A 369 7.35 -24.97 0.38
C SER A 369 5.93 -25.23 0.91
N PHE A 370 5.79 -25.78 2.13
CA PHE A 370 4.47 -25.92 2.78
C PHE A 370 3.78 -24.58 3.02
N ARG A 371 4.55 -23.58 3.48
CA ARG A 371 4.02 -22.25 3.80
C ARG A 371 3.49 -21.53 2.55
N ASP A 372 4.22 -21.64 1.45
CA ASP A 372 3.82 -21.04 0.17
C ASP A 372 2.59 -21.74 -0.44
N ALA A 373 2.50 -23.07 -0.33
CA ALA A 373 1.33 -23.84 -0.77
C ALA A 373 0.05 -23.52 0.01
N HIS A 374 0.14 -23.23 1.31
CA HIS A 374 -1.00 -22.83 2.12
C HIS A 374 -1.49 -21.40 1.83
N SER A 375 -0.60 -20.50 1.39
CA SER A 375 -0.99 -19.14 0.99
C SER A 375 -1.75 -19.10 -0.34
N SER A 376 -1.51 -20.06 -1.23
CA SER A 376 -2.05 -20.11 -2.61
C SER A 376 -3.34 -20.92 -2.75
N THR A 377 -3.71 -21.72 -1.75
CA THR A 377 -4.91 -22.59 -1.79
C THR A 377 -6.21 -21.92 -1.32
N SER A 378 -6.17 -20.67 -0.88
CA SER A 378 -7.32 -19.97 -0.29
C SER A 378 -8.24 -19.24 -1.28
N THR A 379 -7.91 -19.15 -2.57
CA THR A 379 -8.66 -18.35 -3.57
C THR A 379 -9.30 -19.13 -4.72
N GLY A 380 -9.26 -20.46 -4.73
CA GLY A 380 -9.78 -21.26 -5.85
C GLY A 380 -11.19 -21.82 -5.65
N GLU A 381 -12.25 -21.05 -5.94
CA GLU A 381 -13.55 -21.63 -6.31
C GLU A 381 -13.49 -22.23 -7.73
N GLY A 382 -12.79 -23.36 -7.87
CA GLY A 382 -12.71 -24.13 -9.10
C GLY A 382 -13.86 -25.13 -9.23
N THR A 383 -14.47 -25.18 -10.43
CA THR A 383 -15.61 -25.99 -10.88
C THR A 383 -15.36 -27.51 -10.98
N GLY A 384 -14.46 -28.07 -10.17
CA GLY A 384 -14.19 -29.50 -10.10
C GLY A 384 -15.03 -30.22 -9.04
N THR A 385 -15.28 -31.52 -9.25
CA THR A 385 -15.98 -32.43 -8.34
C THR A 385 -15.37 -32.36 -6.95
N LYS A 386 -15.98 -31.56 -6.08
CA LYS A 386 -15.49 -31.26 -4.74
C LYS A 386 -15.36 -32.58 -3.94
N PRO A 387 -14.16 -33.01 -3.52
CA PRO A 387 -14.02 -34.17 -2.65
C PRO A 387 -14.85 -33.97 -1.38
N SER A 388 -15.40 -35.05 -0.84
CA SER A 388 -16.26 -35.01 0.34
C SER A 388 -15.57 -34.28 1.50
N LEU A 389 -16.36 -33.59 2.32
CA LEU A 389 -15.84 -32.76 3.41
C LEU A 389 -14.99 -33.58 4.40
N ALA A 390 -15.32 -34.86 4.59
CA ALA A 390 -14.54 -35.81 5.35
C ALA A 390 -13.17 -36.11 4.71
N LYS A 391 -13.12 -36.33 3.39
CA LYS A 391 -11.87 -36.60 2.66
C LYS A 391 -10.92 -35.39 2.66
N ARG A 392 -11.47 -34.17 2.60
CA ARG A 392 -10.65 -32.94 2.74
C ARG A 392 -10.05 -32.79 4.13
N ARG A 393 -10.85 -33.02 5.18
CA ARG A 393 -10.37 -32.95 6.57
C ARG A 393 -9.29 -34.00 6.85
N ALA A 394 -9.47 -35.23 6.38
CA ALA A 394 -8.46 -36.29 6.50
C ALA A 394 -7.14 -35.87 5.82
N ASN A 395 -7.20 -35.45 4.55
CA ASN A 395 -6.01 -34.98 3.84
C ASN A 395 -5.33 -33.78 4.53
N GLN A 396 -6.09 -32.84 5.08
CA GLN A 396 -5.55 -31.71 5.82
C GLN A 396 -4.84 -32.17 7.11
N GLN A 397 -5.44 -33.10 7.86
CA GLN A 397 -4.86 -33.63 9.08
C GLN A 397 -3.57 -34.41 8.82
N ASP A 398 -3.51 -35.18 7.73
CA ASP A 398 -2.28 -35.86 7.29
C ASP A 398 -1.19 -34.85 6.92
N THR A 399 -1.57 -33.75 6.24
CA THR A 399 -0.67 -32.65 5.87
C THR A 399 -0.11 -31.95 7.12
N GLU A 400 -0.97 -31.64 8.10
CA GLU A 400 -0.57 -31.04 9.38
C GLU A 400 0.36 -31.97 10.17
N THR A 401 0.06 -33.27 10.20
CA THR A 401 0.90 -34.29 10.87
C THR A 401 2.29 -34.34 10.24
N PHE A 402 2.36 -34.32 8.91
CA PHE A 402 3.63 -34.27 8.19
C PHE A 402 4.39 -32.96 8.45
N TYR A 403 3.70 -31.81 8.42
CA TYR A 403 4.28 -30.51 8.72
C TYR A 403 4.92 -30.49 10.12
N PHE A 404 4.20 -30.94 11.15
CA PHE A 404 4.74 -30.99 12.51
C PHE A 404 5.91 -31.96 12.67
N THR A 405 5.91 -33.07 11.92
CA THR A 405 7.07 -33.98 11.86
C THR A 405 8.30 -33.25 11.35
N LYS A 406 8.17 -32.49 10.25
CA LYS A 406 9.27 -31.70 9.68
C LYS A 406 9.70 -30.52 10.56
N VAL A 407 8.76 -29.84 11.24
CA VAL A 407 9.09 -28.78 12.21
C VAL A 407 9.94 -29.36 13.35
N LYS A 408 9.57 -30.52 13.89
CA LYS A 408 10.32 -31.19 14.96
C LYS A 408 11.75 -31.56 14.51
N GLU A 409 11.90 -32.11 13.31
CA GLU A 409 13.20 -32.42 12.71
C GLU A 409 14.04 -31.14 12.58
N HIS A 410 13.48 -30.07 12.01
CA HIS A 410 14.19 -28.80 11.81
C HIS A 410 14.62 -28.14 13.13
N VAL A 411 13.73 -28.03 14.12
CA VAL A 411 14.04 -27.43 15.43
C VAL A 411 15.12 -28.25 16.16
N SER A 412 15.07 -29.58 16.06
CA SER A 412 16.09 -30.44 16.67
C SER A 412 17.45 -30.30 15.97
N GLY A 413 17.45 -30.30 14.63
CA GLY A 413 18.64 -30.12 13.79
C GLY A 413 19.31 -28.76 14.03
N SER A 414 18.55 -27.67 13.95
CA SER A 414 19.03 -26.30 14.22
C SER A 414 19.58 -26.11 15.64
N SER A 415 18.97 -26.75 16.65
CA SER A 415 19.51 -26.78 18.01
C SER A 415 20.86 -27.51 18.08
N LEU A 416 21.01 -28.63 17.36
CA LEU A 416 22.28 -29.36 17.29
C LEU A 416 23.36 -28.54 16.57
N ILE A 417 23.02 -27.88 15.45
CA ILE A 417 23.91 -26.96 14.74
C ILE A 417 24.41 -25.88 15.68
N SER A 418 23.50 -25.21 16.40
CA SER A 418 23.87 -24.13 17.34
C SER A 418 24.86 -24.61 18.42
N LYS A 419 24.68 -25.84 18.94
CA LYS A 419 25.60 -26.45 19.93
C LYS A 419 26.96 -26.82 19.33
N LEU A 420 26.98 -27.38 18.13
CA LEU A 420 28.21 -27.79 17.45
C LEU A 420 29.01 -26.55 16.99
N GLN A 421 28.33 -25.56 16.43
CA GLN A 421 28.89 -24.29 15.99
C GLN A 421 29.58 -23.56 17.15
N ALA A 422 28.89 -23.39 18.29
CA ALA A 422 29.48 -22.73 19.45
C ALA A 422 30.76 -23.42 19.96
N LYS A 423 30.82 -24.77 19.92
CA LYS A 423 32.02 -25.53 20.28
C LYS A 423 33.12 -25.39 19.24
N HIS A 424 32.77 -25.48 17.97
CA HIS A 424 33.69 -25.33 16.85
C HIS A 424 34.37 -23.95 16.89
N ASP A 425 33.60 -22.88 17.09
CA ASP A 425 34.11 -21.50 17.09
C ASP A 425 35.07 -21.25 18.26
N LEU A 426 34.77 -21.78 19.45
CA LEU A 426 35.67 -21.69 20.60
C LEU A 426 37.00 -22.42 20.38
N VAL A 427 36.97 -23.62 19.76
CA VAL A 427 38.19 -24.37 19.46
C VAL A 427 39.00 -23.70 18.34
N LYS A 428 38.32 -23.13 17.34
CA LYS A 428 38.93 -22.36 16.25
C LYS A 428 39.72 -21.16 16.76
N GLU A 429 39.16 -20.41 17.71
CA GLU A 429 39.83 -19.24 18.28
C GLU A 429 41.11 -19.63 19.03
N GLY A 430 41.07 -20.73 19.79
CA GLY A 430 42.25 -21.30 20.45
C GLY A 430 43.35 -21.75 19.47
N HIS A 431 42.97 -22.27 18.29
CA HIS A 431 43.92 -22.63 17.23
C HIS A 431 44.58 -21.38 16.58
N ARG A 432 43.81 -20.30 16.37
CA ARG A 432 44.25 -19.10 15.64
C ARG A 432 45.28 -18.27 16.40
N THR A 433 45.19 -18.19 17.72
CA THR A 433 46.17 -17.49 18.57
C THR A 433 47.57 -18.12 18.49
N MET A 434 47.67 -19.42 18.20
CA MET A 434 48.96 -20.14 18.14
C MET A 434 49.72 -20.00 16.82
N CYS A 435 49.04 -19.86 15.68
CA CYS A 435 49.72 -19.66 14.38
C CYS A 435 50.44 -18.29 14.27
N ILE A 436 50.01 -17.29 15.04
CA ILE A 436 50.55 -15.92 14.99
C ILE A 436 52.04 -15.86 15.41
N ILE A 437 52.50 -16.81 16.24
CA ILE A 437 53.83 -16.78 16.86
C ILE A 437 54.93 -17.22 15.89
N VAL A 438 54.61 -18.01 14.85
CA VAL A 438 55.64 -18.77 14.13
C VAL A 438 55.79 -18.41 12.64
N PHE A 439 54.69 -18.15 11.92
CA PHE A 439 54.71 -17.52 10.60
C PHE A 439 53.80 -16.29 10.64
N PRO A 440 54.35 -15.08 10.85
CA PRO A 440 53.54 -13.95 11.20
C PRO A 440 52.77 -13.41 9.99
N ILE A 441 51.47 -13.29 10.18
CA ILE A 441 50.56 -12.57 9.28
C ILE A 441 51.04 -11.11 9.13
N SER A 442 51.60 -10.49 10.19
CA SER A 442 52.21 -9.16 10.12
C SER A 442 53.44 -9.01 11.03
N LEU A 443 54.49 -8.33 10.55
CA LEU A 443 55.66 -7.97 11.36
C LEU A 443 55.31 -7.12 12.60
N HIS A 444 54.22 -6.35 12.54
CA HIS A 444 53.75 -5.57 13.69
C HIS A 444 53.16 -6.48 14.78
N SER A 445 52.31 -7.44 14.39
CA SER A 445 51.72 -8.43 15.29
C SER A 445 52.75 -9.41 15.84
N PHE A 446 53.78 -9.74 15.05
CA PHE A 446 54.93 -10.52 15.50
C PHE A 446 55.65 -9.84 16.65
N TYR A 447 56.09 -8.59 16.46
CA TYR A 447 56.81 -7.84 17.50
C TYR A 447 56.01 -7.74 18.81
N GLN A 448 54.70 -7.51 18.72
CA GLN A 448 53.82 -7.44 19.88
C GLN A 448 53.68 -8.76 20.65
N SER A 449 53.81 -9.91 19.97
CA SER A 449 53.62 -11.23 20.56
C SER A 449 54.92 -11.91 20.99
N SER A 450 55.99 -11.79 20.21
CA SER A 450 57.29 -12.45 20.48
C SER A 450 58.30 -11.55 21.20
N GLY A 451 58.15 -10.22 21.13
CA GLY A 451 59.14 -9.25 21.62
C GLY A 451 60.44 -9.19 20.80
N GLN A 452 60.62 -10.06 19.81
CA GLN A 452 61.79 -10.09 18.92
C GLN A 452 61.65 -9.07 17.79
N GLN A 453 62.73 -8.35 17.47
CA GLN A 453 62.71 -7.30 16.44
C GLN A 453 63.02 -7.83 15.02
N ILE A 454 63.74 -8.96 14.91
CA ILE A 454 63.95 -9.71 13.67
C ILE A 454 63.32 -11.09 13.85
N PRO A 455 62.49 -11.56 12.90
CA PRO A 455 61.94 -12.92 12.93
C PRO A 455 63.04 -13.98 12.82
N LEU A 456 62.94 -15.06 13.60
CA LEU A 456 63.92 -16.16 13.62
C LEU A 456 64.21 -16.73 12.23
N VAL A 457 63.18 -16.91 11.39
CA VAL A 457 63.33 -17.38 10.00
C VAL A 457 64.25 -16.44 9.19
N VAL A 458 64.06 -15.13 9.34
CA VAL A 458 64.86 -14.12 8.63
C VAL A 458 66.29 -14.11 9.16
N GLU A 459 66.45 -14.09 10.48
CA GLU A 459 67.75 -14.06 11.14
C GLU A 459 68.58 -15.30 10.80
N SER A 460 67.99 -16.50 10.96
CA SER A 460 68.71 -17.76 10.78
C SER A 460 69.03 -18.04 9.30
N CYS A 461 68.10 -17.77 8.37
CA CYS A 461 68.41 -17.87 6.93
C CYS A 461 69.52 -16.90 6.51
N ILE A 462 69.48 -15.64 6.96
CA ILE A 462 70.53 -14.66 6.65
C ILE A 462 71.87 -15.08 7.26
N ARG A 463 71.89 -15.52 8.53
CA ARG A 463 73.09 -16.02 9.21
C ARG A 463 73.71 -17.20 8.44
N PHE A 464 72.88 -18.16 8.02
CA PHE A 464 73.32 -19.32 7.27
C PHE A 464 73.91 -18.93 5.90
N ILE A 465 73.25 -18.06 5.14
CA ILE A 465 73.75 -17.61 3.83
C ILE A 465 75.01 -16.74 3.98
N ASN A 466 75.09 -15.90 5.02
CA ASN A 466 76.28 -15.10 5.32
C ASN A 466 77.51 -15.99 5.61
N LEU A 467 77.32 -17.13 6.28
CA LEU A 467 78.40 -18.05 6.61
C LEU A 467 78.75 -19.00 5.46
N HIS A 468 77.77 -19.43 4.67
CA HIS A 468 77.92 -20.53 3.71
C HIS A 468 77.79 -20.12 2.23
N GLY A 469 76.97 -19.12 1.91
CA GLY A 469 76.45 -18.86 0.57
C GLY A 469 76.99 -17.62 -0.17
N LEU A 470 77.88 -16.81 0.43
CA LEU A 470 78.36 -15.56 -0.21
C LEU A 470 79.08 -15.78 -1.56
N HIS A 471 79.72 -16.93 -1.74
CA HIS A 471 80.44 -17.32 -2.96
C HIS A 471 79.63 -18.28 -3.86
N HIS A 472 78.38 -18.59 -3.49
CA HIS A 472 77.55 -19.56 -4.23
C HIS A 472 77.02 -18.92 -5.52
N GLU A 473 77.41 -19.47 -6.68
CA GLU A 473 77.04 -18.93 -7.99
C GLU A 473 75.51 -18.87 -8.14
N GLY A 474 74.99 -17.69 -8.46
CA GLY A 474 73.57 -17.49 -8.69
C GLY A 474 72.69 -17.56 -7.44
N ILE A 475 73.25 -17.35 -6.24
CA ILE A 475 72.48 -17.30 -4.98
C ILE A 475 71.22 -16.41 -5.11
N PHE A 476 70.06 -16.91 -4.65
CA PHE A 476 68.70 -16.35 -4.88
C PHE A 476 68.13 -16.43 -6.30
N ARG A 477 68.95 -16.59 -7.34
CA ARG A 477 68.49 -16.77 -8.73
C ARG A 477 68.15 -18.23 -9.02
N VAL A 478 68.99 -19.15 -8.57
CA VAL A 478 68.75 -20.60 -8.70
C VAL A 478 67.66 -21.02 -7.71
N PRO A 479 66.60 -21.75 -8.14
CA PRO A 479 65.57 -22.23 -7.23
C PRO A 479 66.04 -23.47 -6.46
N GLY A 480 65.85 -23.47 -5.15
CA GLY A 480 66.09 -24.65 -4.31
C GLY A 480 65.04 -25.75 -4.48
N SER A 481 65.29 -26.90 -3.86
CA SER A 481 64.38 -28.04 -3.82
C SER A 481 63.08 -27.66 -3.11
N GLN A 482 61.94 -27.71 -3.83
CA GLN A 482 60.66 -27.31 -3.23
C GLN A 482 60.27 -28.16 -2.01
N THR A 483 60.66 -29.44 -2.00
CA THR A 483 60.45 -30.34 -0.87
C THR A 483 61.26 -29.89 0.35
N GLU A 484 62.52 -29.50 0.14
CA GLU A 484 63.41 -29.03 1.22
C GLU A 484 63.01 -27.64 1.73
N VAL A 485 62.62 -26.73 0.83
CA VAL A 485 62.05 -25.42 1.18
C VAL A 485 60.82 -25.59 2.08
N ASN A 486 59.90 -26.49 1.73
CA ASN A 486 58.71 -26.75 2.56
C ASN A 486 59.09 -27.39 3.90
N HIS A 487 60.05 -28.32 3.92
CA HIS A 487 60.51 -28.93 5.18
C HIS A 487 61.13 -27.90 6.13
N ILE A 488 62.04 -27.04 5.63
CA ILE A 488 62.65 -25.98 6.44
C ILE A 488 61.58 -25.00 6.93
N ARG A 489 60.62 -24.62 6.07
CA ARG A 489 59.47 -23.79 6.46
C ARG A 489 58.67 -24.44 7.58
N ASP A 490 58.27 -25.69 7.43
CA ASP A 490 57.42 -26.40 8.38
C ASP A 490 58.12 -26.58 9.73
N ALA A 491 59.43 -26.84 9.73
CA ALA A 491 60.25 -26.90 10.94
C ALA A 491 60.27 -25.54 11.67
N PHE A 492 60.45 -24.44 10.91
CA PHE A 492 60.29 -23.10 11.47
C PHE A 492 58.88 -22.91 12.03
N GLU A 493 57.81 -23.27 11.31
CA GLU A 493 56.39 -23.18 11.74
C GLU A 493 56.06 -23.98 13.00
N THR A 494 56.83 -25.03 13.31
CA THR A 494 56.72 -25.78 14.56
C THR A 494 57.50 -25.18 15.73
N GLY A 495 58.25 -24.09 15.51
CA GLY A 495 59.01 -23.37 16.53
C GLY A 495 60.47 -23.83 16.69
N GLU A 496 60.97 -24.64 15.76
CA GLU A 496 62.37 -25.11 15.73
C GLU A 496 63.24 -24.20 14.83
N ASP A 497 64.55 -24.15 15.07
CA ASP A 497 65.52 -23.53 14.15
C ASP A 497 66.33 -24.62 13.40
N PRO A 498 65.87 -25.06 12.22
CA PRO A 498 66.50 -26.14 11.46
C PRO A 498 67.87 -25.76 10.86
N LEU A 499 68.32 -24.50 11.01
CA LEU A 499 69.57 -24.00 10.40
C LEU A 499 70.70 -23.81 11.44
N THR A 500 70.50 -24.27 12.67
CA THR A 500 71.57 -24.34 13.69
C THR A 500 72.39 -25.62 13.44
N ASP A 501 73.65 -25.47 13.01
CA ASP A 501 74.56 -26.59 12.64
C ASP A 501 74.06 -27.52 11.51
N SER A 502 73.35 -26.96 10.53
CA SER A 502 72.83 -27.69 9.37
C SER A 502 73.81 -27.74 8.18
N GLU A 503 73.71 -28.79 7.35
CA GLU A 503 74.30 -28.88 6.00
C GLU A 503 73.24 -28.67 4.89
N SER A 504 72.16 -27.94 5.19
CA SER A 504 71.07 -27.65 4.25
C SER A 504 71.56 -27.03 2.94
N ASP A 505 70.85 -27.37 1.86
CA ASP A 505 71.12 -26.80 0.54
C ASP A 505 70.92 -25.28 0.54
N ILE A 506 71.90 -24.56 -0.02
CA ILE A 506 71.95 -23.09 0.03
C ILE A 506 70.79 -22.48 -0.78
N ASP A 507 70.47 -23.05 -1.94
CA ASP A 507 69.38 -22.56 -2.79
C ASP A 507 68.01 -22.77 -2.12
N SER A 508 67.87 -23.83 -1.33
CA SER A 508 66.67 -24.10 -0.52
C SER A 508 66.53 -23.11 0.63
N VAL A 509 67.61 -22.81 1.37
CA VAL A 509 67.59 -21.76 2.42
C VAL A 509 67.31 -20.37 1.83
N ALA A 510 67.91 -20.04 0.69
CA ALA A 510 67.62 -18.81 -0.05
C ALA A 510 66.16 -18.74 -0.53
N GLY A 511 65.59 -19.90 -0.91
CA GLY A 511 64.18 -20.07 -1.23
C GLY A 511 63.25 -19.76 -0.05
N VAL A 512 63.57 -20.29 1.15
CA VAL A 512 62.80 -20.05 2.39
C VAL A 512 62.80 -18.57 2.77
N LEU A 513 63.95 -17.89 2.69
CA LEU A 513 64.03 -16.46 3.00
C LEU A 513 63.13 -15.62 2.08
N LYS A 514 63.14 -15.89 0.77
CA LYS A 514 62.24 -15.20 -0.18
C LYS A 514 60.77 -15.56 0.08
N LEU A 515 60.50 -16.84 0.35
CA LEU A 515 59.15 -17.33 0.63
C LEU A 515 58.57 -16.66 1.87
N TYR A 516 59.37 -16.43 2.91
CA TYR A 516 58.96 -15.71 4.11
C TYR A 516 58.43 -14.31 3.78
N PHE A 517 59.20 -13.49 3.06
CA PHE A 517 58.77 -12.14 2.70
C PHE A 517 57.58 -12.15 1.74
N ARG A 518 57.57 -13.07 0.77
CA ARG A 518 56.44 -13.28 -0.14
C ARG A 518 55.17 -13.72 0.60
N GLY A 519 55.28 -14.38 1.75
CA GLY A 519 54.17 -14.93 2.53
C GLY A 519 53.55 -13.97 3.56
N LEU A 520 54.14 -12.79 3.80
CA LEU A 520 53.58 -11.81 4.74
C LEU A 520 52.19 -11.32 4.28
N ASP A 521 51.19 -11.20 5.16
CA ASP A 521 49.85 -10.69 4.78
C ASP A 521 49.96 -9.26 4.25
N LYS A 522 50.73 -8.43 4.95
CA LYS A 522 51.16 -7.11 4.49
C LYS A 522 52.59 -7.21 3.92
N PRO A 523 52.84 -6.84 2.65
CA PRO A 523 54.18 -6.87 2.07
C PRO A 523 55.17 -5.99 2.87
N LEU A 524 56.46 -6.30 2.77
CA LEU A 524 57.51 -5.57 3.50
C LEU A 524 57.46 -4.06 3.16
N PHE A 525 57.17 -3.74 1.90
CA PHE A 525 56.84 -2.39 1.48
C PHE A 525 55.33 -2.17 1.59
N PRO A 526 54.86 -1.26 2.47
CA PRO A 526 53.43 -0.99 2.61
C PRO A 526 52.79 -0.53 1.31
N GLU A 527 51.66 -1.13 0.92
CA GLU A 527 50.97 -0.84 -0.34
C GLU A 527 50.62 0.65 -0.50
N GLN A 528 50.34 1.35 0.59
CA GLN A 528 50.01 2.78 0.57
C GLN A 528 51.17 3.66 0.08
N SER A 529 52.41 3.18 0.22
CA SER A 529 53.61 3.89 -0.19
C SER A 529 54.01 3.63 -1.65
N PHE A 530 53.35 2.68 -2.33
CA PHE A 530 53.73 2.23 -3.66
C PHE A 530 53.81 3.37 -4.67
N SER A 531 52.78 4.22 -4.75
CA SER A 531 52.76 5.36 -5.68
C SER A 531 53.91 6.34 -5.43
N GLN A 532 54.16 6.68 -4.16
CA GLN A 532 55.25 7.59 -3.77
C GLN A 532 56.63 7.00 -4.11
N LEU A 533 56.81 5.69 -3.92
CA LEU A 533 58.04 4.99 -4.27
C LEU A 533 58.26 4.92 -5.78
N MET A 534 57.20 4.73 -6.58
CA MET A 534 57.31 4.72 -8.04
C MET A 534 57.63 6.13 -8.59
N GLU A 535 57.14 7.19 -7.95
CA GLU A 535 57.56 8.57 -8.26
C GLU A 535 59.06 8.77 -8.01
N CYS A 536 59.60 8.22 -6.92
CA CYS A 536 61.05 8.29 -6.64
C CYS A 536 61.89 7.66 -7.76
N VAL A 537 61.40 6.57 -8.37
CA VAL A 537 62.14 5.88 -9.44
C VAL A 537 62.32 6.75 -10.68
N GLN A 538 61.36 7.63 -10.97
CA GLN A 538 61.37 8.52 -12.14
C GLN A 538 62.32 9.72 -12.00
N MET A 539 62.91 9.93 -10.81
CA MET A 539 63.82 11.04 -10.57
C MET A 539 65.18 10.79 -11.22
N GLU A 540 65.66 11.77 -12.00
CA GLU A 540 66.97 11.69 -12.68
C GLU A 540 68.15 11.94 -11.72
N ASN A 541 67.96 12.78 -10.69
CA ASN A 541 68.99 13.09 -9.70
C ASN A 541 69.04 12.02 -8.60
N MET A 542 70.14 11.26 -8.54
CA MET A 542 70.31 10.17 -7.57
C MET A 542 70.31 10.65 -6.11
N THR A 543 70.87 11.82 -5.82
CA THR A 543 70.93 12.35 -4.45
C THR A 543 69.53 12.70 -3.94
N GLU A 544 68.72 13.34 -4.79
CA GLU A 544 67.32 13.66 -4.47
C GLU A 544 66.46 12.39 -4.39
N LYS A 545 66.69 11.43 -5.29
CA LYS A 545 66.03 10.11 -5.28
C LYS A 545 66.27 9.38 -3.95
N VAL A 546 67.52 9.32 -3.48
CA VAL A 546 67.88 8.68 -2.21
C VAL A 546 67.23 9.38 -1.01
N GLU A 547 67.22 10.71 -0.98
CA GLU A 547 66.61 11.48 0.12
C GLU A 547 65.08 11.33 0.14
N GLN A 548 64.44 11.28 -1.03
CA GLN A 548 63.00 11.05 -1.12
C GLN A 548 62.62 9.61 -0.71
N VAL A 549 63.39 8.60 -1.13
CA VAL A 549 63.19 7.21 -0.69
C VAL A 549 63.36 7.11 0.84
N LYS A 550 64.38 7.74 1.42
CA LYS A 550 64.57 7.83 2.87
C LYS A 550 63.36 8.43 3.57
N THR A 551 62.81 9.51 3.04
CA THR A 551 61.62 10.18 3.58
C THR A 551 60.41 9.25 3.60
N VAL A 552 60.16 8.52 2.50
CA VAL A 552 59.06 7.56 2.41
C VAL A 552 59.27 6.39 3.38
N VAL A 553 60.46 5.79 3.41
CA VAL A 553 60.80 4.67 4.33
C VAL A 553 60.66 5.08 5.79
N SER A 554 61.01 6.32 6.14
CA SER A 554 60.89 6.84 7.52
C SER A 554 59.44 6.92 8.02
N SER A 555 58.45 6.87 7.12
CA SER A 555 57.02 6.81 7.48
C SER A 555 56.56 5.41 7.89
N PHE A 556 57.37 4.36 7.65
CA PHE A 556 56.96 2.99 7.88
C PHE A 556 56.97 2.64 9.38
N PRO A 557 56.23 1.60 9.81
CA PRO A 557 56.27 1.14 11.19
C PRO A 557 57.69 0.72 11.60
N ARG A 558 58.11 1.05 12.83
CA ARG A 558 59.44 0.72 13.36
C ARG A 558 59.90 -0.73 13.13
N PRO A 559 59.08 -1.78 13.39
CA PRO A 559 59.48 -3.16 13.13
C PRO A 559 59.81 -3.44 11.66
N VAL A 560 59.10 -2.78 10.74
CA VAL A 560 59.32 -2.90 9.29
C VAL A 560 60.66 -2.28 8.91
N ILE A 561 60.95 -1.07 9.40
CA ILE A 561 62.22 -0.37 9.13
C ILE A 561 63.43 -1.19 9.64
N ILE A 562 63.32 -1.80 10.82
CA ILE A 562 64.41 -2.63 11.39
C ILE A 562 64.68 -3.86 10.50
N VAL A 563 63.62 -4.57 10.07
CA VAL A 563 63.77 -5.73 9.17
C VAL A 563 64.30 -5.31 7.80
N MET A 564 63.84 -4.18 7.24
CA MET A 564 64.36 -3.65 5.97
C MET A 564 65.83 -3.27 6.09
N ARG A 565 66.24 -2.56 7.14
CA ARG A 565 67.64 -2.20 7.40
C ARG A 565 68.52 -3.44 7.45
N TYR A 566 68.07 -4.48 8.15
CA TYR A 566 68.79 -5.75 8.28
C TYR A 566 68.92 -6.48 6.93
N LEU A 567 67.81 -6.61 6.20
CA LEU A 567 67.78 -7.28 4.88
C LEU A 567 68.63 -6.55 3.83
N PHE A 568 68.48 -5.23 3.69
CA PHE A 568 69.17 -4.48 2.63
C PHE A 568 70.68 -4.35 2.89
N ALA A 569 71.11 -4.28 4.15
CA ALA A 569 72.53 -4.37 4.50
C ALA A 569 73.12 -5.75 4.13
N PHE A 570 72.36 -6.83 4.38
CA PHE A 570 72.74 -8.18 3.94
C PHE A 570 72.81 -8.32 2.42
N LEU A 571 71.80 -7.84 1.69
CA LEU A 571 71.79 -7.90 0.22
C LEU A 571 72.92 -7.07 -0.39
N HIS A 572 73.25 -5.93 0.21
CA HIS A 572 74.43 -5.15 -0.17
C HIS A 572 75.70 -5.97 0.01
N HIS A 573 75.87 -6.64 1.15
CA HIS A 573 77.02 -7.50 1.40
C HIS A 573 77.14 -8.65 0.39
N VAL A 574 76.05 -9.34 0.06
CA VAL A 574 76.04 -10.38 -0.99
C VAL A 574 76.52 -9.82 -2.34
N SER A 575 76.10 -8.59 -2.68
CA SER A 575 76.50 -7.94 -3.93
C SER A 575 77.97 -7.56 -4.01
N GLN A 576 78.68 -7.47 -2.87
CA GLN A 576 80.13 -7.19 -2.86
C GLN A 576 80.97 -8.38 -3.36
N TYR A 577 80.39 -9.59 -3.40
CA TYR A 577 81.01 -10.81 -3.92
C TYR A 577 80.55 -11.14 -5.34
N SER A 578 80.04 -10.16 -6.08
CA SER A 578 79.41 -10.36 -7.39
C SER A 578 80.33 -10.93 -8.47
N ASP A 579 81.65 -10.79 -8.30
CA ASP A 579 82.65 -11.36 -9.21
C ASP A 579 82.75 -12.89 -9.07
N GLU A 580 82.35 -13.44 -7.92
CA GLU A 580 82.34 -14.87 -7.64
C GLU A 580 80.92 -15.45 -7.73
N ASN A 581 79.95 -14.82 -7.06
CA ASN A 581 78.58 -15.34 -7.00
C ASN A 581 77.69 -14.92 -8.19
N MET A 582 78.18 -14.08 -9.11
CA MET A 582 77.47 -13.58 -10.29
C MET A 582 76.21 -12.73 -9.99
N MET A 583 76.00 -12.30 -8.74
CA MET A 583 74.81 -11.57 -8.29
C MET A 583 75.11 -10.09 -8.03
N GLN A 584 75.10 -9.30 -9.10
CA GLN A 584 75.14 -7.83 -9.04
C GLN A 584 73.89 -7.26 -8.32
N PRO A 585 73.91 -6.02 -7.80
CA PRO A 585 72.76 -5.42 -7.11
C PRO A 585 71.43 -5.49 -7.88
N TYR A 586 71.47 -5.34 -9.21
CA TYR A 586 70.29 -5.47 -10.05
C TYR A 586 69.76 -6.91 -10.12
N ASN A 587 70.64 -7.92 -10.17
CA ASN A 587 70.23 -9.33 -10.19
C ASN A 587 69.53 -9.72 -8.87
N LEU A 588 70.04 -9.24 -7.73
CA LEU A 588 69.39 -9.41 -6.43
C LEU A 588 68.03 -8.69 -6.38
N ALA A 589 67.95 -7.49 -6.95
CA ALA A 589 66.69 -6.75 -7.05
C ALA A 589 65.63 -7.49 -7.87
N VAL A 590 66.00 -8.14 -8.98
CA VAL A 590 65.10 -8.99 -9.76
C VAL A 590 64.58 -10.17 -8.93
N CYS A 591 65.42 -10.78 -8.09
CA CYS A 591 65.04 -11.92 -7.26
C CYS A 591 64.14 -11.53 -6.07
N PHE A 592 64.37 -10.38 -5.46
CA PHE A 592 63.64 -9.93 -4.26
C PHE A 592 62.46 -9.01 -4.54
N GLY A 593 62.48 -8.23 -5.62
CA GLY A 593 61.43 -7.28 -5.99
C GLY A 593 60.00 -7.84 -5.86
N PRO A 594 59.69 -8.99 -6.50
CA PRO A 594 58.37 -9.62 -6.41
C PRO A 594 58.01 -10.16 -5.02
N SER A 595 59.01 -10.41 -4.16
CA SER A 595 58.79 -10.90 -2.79
C SER A 595 58.63 -9.77 -1.77
N LEU A 596 59.09 -8.56 -2.10
CA LEU A 596 59.09 -7.40 -1.21
C LEU A 596 57.95 -6.41 -1.51
N LEU A 597 57.61 -6.24 -2.79
CA LEU A 597 56.54 -5.37 -3.26
C LEU A 597 55.50 -6.21 -4.01
N ARG A 598 54.23 -6.10 -3.63
CA ARG A 598 53.10 -6.63 -4.42
C ARG A 598 52.49 -5.47 -5.20
N GLY A 599 52.43 -5.58 -6.52
CA GLY A 599 51.75 -4.58 -7.35
C GLY A 599 50.26 -4.55 -6.99
N VAL A 600 49.72 -3.37 -6.71
CA VAL A 600 48.31 -3.19 -6.32
C VAL A 600 47.37 -3.74 -7.39
N GLU A 601 46.24 -4.32 -6.95
CA GLU A 601 45.07 -4.77 -7.75
C GLU A 601 44.45 -3.66 -8.61
N MET A 602 45.19 -3.13 -9.58
CA MET A 602 44.74 -2.13 -10.55
C MET A 602 45.10 -2.55 -11.97
N GLY A 603 44.64 -3.74 -12.40
CA GLY A 603 44.45 -4.11 -13.81
C GLY A 603 45.61 -3.91 -14.82
N GLY A 604 46.84 -3.70 -14.35
CA GLY A 604 48.04 -3.53 -15.16
C GLY A 604 48.90 -4.78 -15.11
N ASP A 605 49.50 -5.14 -16.24
CA ASP A 605 50.35 -6.32 -16.40
C ASP A 605 51.55 -6.23 -15.42
N GLU A 606 51.71 -7.17 -14.47
CA GLU A 606 52.83 -7.23 -13.51
C GLU A 606 54.21 -7.10 -14.20
N VAL A 607 54.27 -7.52 -15.47
CA VAL A 607 55.46 -7.45 -16.34
C VAL A 607 55.90 -6.01 -16.62
N THR A 608 54.97 -5.04 -16.66
CA THR A 608 55.25 -3.64 -17.05
C THR A 608 55.93 -2.81 -15.95
N LEU A 609 55.64 -3.11 -14.68
CA LEU A 609 56.19 -2.39 -13.52
C LEU A 609 57.48 -3.02 -12.98
N ALA A 610 57.79 -4.26 -13.38
CA ALA A 610 58.97 -4.98 -12.91
C ALA A 610 60.30 -4.21 -13.08
N PRO A 611 60.59 -3.51 -14.20
CA PRO A 611 61.82 -2.74 -14.35
C PRO A 611 61.95 -1.60 -13.32
N GLN A 612 60.83 -0.93 -12.99
CA GLN A 612 60.79 0.17 -12.04
C GLN A 612 60.98 -0.33 -10.59
N ILE A 613 60.31 -1.43 -10.24
CA ILE A 613 60.48 -2.09 -8.93
C ILE A 613 61.93 -2.57 -8.76
N ASN A 614 62.51 -3.18 -9.79
CA ASN A 614 63.90 -3.65 -9.75
C ASN A 614 64.88 -2.49 -9.61
N ASP A 615 64.65 -1.35 -10.27
CA ASP A 615 65.49 -0.16 -10.13
C ASP A 615 65.39 0.47 -8.73
N LEU A 616 64.19 0.49 -8.13
CA LEU A 616 63.98 0.91 -6.75
C LEU A 616 64.77 0.04 -5.76
N VAL A 617 64.56 -1.28 -5.82
CA VAL A 617 65.22 -2.24 -4.92
C VAL A 617 66.74 -2.21 -5.12
N LYS A 618 67.23 -2.09 -6.36
CA LYS A 618 68.66 -1.88 -6.65
C LYS A 618 69.19 -0.61 -5.99
N THR A 619 68.48 0.52 -6.12
CA THR A 619 68.85 1.80 -5.49
C THR A 619 68.96 1.63 -3.98
N MET A 620 67.99 0.93 -3.37
CA MET A 620 67.98 0.65 -1.93
C MET A 620 69.08 -0.29 -1.46
N ILE A 621 69.51 -1.26 -2.28
CA ILE A 621 70.67 -2.12 -2.01
C ILE A 621 71.97 -1.31 -2.06
N ILE A 622 72.14 -0.44 -3.05
CA ILE A 622 73.38 0.33 -3.23
C ILE A 622 73.52 1.42 -2.16
N HIS A 623 72.43 2.10 -1.82
CA HIS A 623 72.44 3.27 -0.93
C HIS A 623 71.83 2.98 0.46
N HIS A 624 71.89 1.73 0.93
CA HIS A 624 71.20 1.32 2.16
C HIS A 624 71.62 2.15 3.40
N GLU A 625 72.90 2.55 3.52
CA GLU A 625 73.39 3.36 4.65
C GLU A 625 72.80 4.77 4.68
N SER A 626 72.49 5.35 3.51
CA SER A 626 71.89 6.68 3.40
C SER A 626 70.37 6.63 3.59
N ILE A 627 69.73 5.52 3.19
CA ILE A 627 68.27 5.34 3.17
C ILE A 627 67.72 4.91 4.53
N PHE A 628 68.40 3.99 5.22
CA PHE A 628 67.91 3.44 6.49
C PHE A 628 68.57 4.12 7.70
N PRO A 629 67.84 4.39 8.78
CA PRO A 629 68.39 5.05 9.96
C PRO A 629 69.45 4.20 10.64
N GLY A 630 70.56 4.84 11.02
CA GLY A 630 71.67 4.20 11.72
C GLY A 630 71.27 3.71 13.12
N PRO A 631 72.15 2.93 13.79
CA PRO A 631 71.87 2.37 15.11
C PRO A 631 71.62 3.44 16.20
N SER A 632 72.20 4.64 16.03
CA SER A 632 71.99 5.80 16.89
C SER A 632 70.61 6.44 16.74
N GLU A 633 70.01 6.36 15.55
CA GLU A 633 68.71 6.97 15.22
C GLU A 633 67.55 5.99 15.47
N LEU A 634 67.76 4.71 15.22
CA LEU A 634 66.79 3.64 15.46
C LEU A 634 67.47 2.43 16.14
N PRO A 635 67.34 2.29 17.48
CA PRO A 635 67.88 1.13 18.21
C PRO A 635 67.24 -0.18 17.75
N GLY A 636 68.07 -1.22 17.60
CA GLY A 636 67.66 -2.59 17.29
C GLY A 636 68.76 -3.36 16.57
N PRO A 637 68.54 -4.64 16.23
CA PRO A 637 69.51 -5.46 15.51
C PRO A 637 70.03 -4.79 14.24
N VAL A 638 71.31 -5.02 13.98
CA VAL A 638 72.04 -4.55 12.80
C VAL A 638 72.71 -5.76 12.19
N TYR A 639 72.74 -5.81 10.87
CA TYR A 639 73.40 -6.89 10.16
C TYR A 639 74.92 -6.79 10.35
N GLU A 640 75.55 -7.89 10.76
CA GLU A 640 77.00 -8.02 10.91
C GLU A 640 77.56 -8.98 9.86
N LYS A 641 78.68 -8.60 9.24
CA LYS A 641 79.39 -9.47 8.30
C LYS A 641 80.04 -10.61 9.06
N SER A 642 79.95 -11.84 8.55
CA SER A 642 80.63 -12.99 9.16
C SER A 642 82.15 -12.99 8.92
N GLU A 643 82.77 -11.88 8.50
CA GLU A 643 84.22 -11.78 8.33
C GLU A 643 84.90 -11.67 9.70
N LEU A 644 85.87 -12.55 9.95
CA LEU A 644 86.60 -12.55 11.21
C LEU A 644 87.67 -11.46 11.20
N SER A 645 87.63 -10.61 12.23
CA SER A 645 88.72 -9.69 12.52
C SER A 645 89.77 -10.40 13.38
N PHE A 646 91.00 -10.47 12.88
CA PHE A 646 92.14 -11.06 13.58
C PHE A 646 93.39 -10.18 13.38
N LYS A 647 94.36 -10.33 14.28
CA LYS A 647 95.63 -9.59 14.27
C LYS A 647 96.77 -10.52 13.90
N GLN A 648 97.87 -9.92 13.44
CA GLN A 648 99.10 -10.67 13.16
C GLN A 648 99.56 -11.41 14.41
N GLY A 649 99.64 -12.75 14.34
CA GLY A 649 100.01 -13.62 15.46
C GLY A 649 98.84 -14.43 16.05
N ASP A 650 97.60 -14.15 15.67
CA ASP A 650 96.45 -14.94 16.12
C ASP A 650 96.46 -16.34 15.48
N HIS A 651 96.09 -17.36 16.27
CA HIS A 651 95.89 -18.72 15.78
C HIS A 651 94.45 -18.88 15.28
N LEU A 652 94.32 -19.24 14.01
CA LEU A 652 93.05 -19.40 13.31
C LEU A 652 92.81 -20.87 13.03
N LEU A 653 91.62 -21.38 13.34
CA LEU A 653 91.23 -22.74 12.98
C LEU A 653 90.50 -22.68 11.64
N LEU A 654 91.05 -23.31 10.59
CA LEU A 654 90.43 -23.38 9.28
C LEU A 654 89.60 -24.67 9.17
N HIS A 655 88.29 -24.55 8.89
CA HIS A 655 87.38 -25.68 8.76
C HIS A 655 87.30 -26.19 7.31
N SER A 656 87.06 -25.30 6.36
CA SER A 656 86.91 -25.64 4.95
C SER A 656 87.20 -24.44 4.06
N LYS A 657 87.61 -24.70 2.82
CA LYS A 657 87.86 -23.64 1.84
C LYS A 657 86.53 -23.13 1.28
N ALA A 658 86.22 -21.85 1.46
CA ALA A 658 84.99 -21.23 0.96
C ALA A 658 85.11 -20.83 -0.52
N SER A 659 86.26 -20.28 -0.91
CA SER A 659 86.62 -19.99 -2.30
C SER A 659 88.15 -19.95 -2.46
N ALA A 660 88.66 -19.59 -3.64
CA ALA A 660 90.10 -19.48 -3.88
C ALA A 660 90.81 -18.58 -2.84
N ASP A 661 90.13 -17.50 -2.44
CA ASP A 661 90.66 -16.42 -1.60
C ASP A 661 90.11 -16.39 -0.17
N TRP A 662 89.23 -17.34 0.21
CA TRP A 662 88.54 -17.33 1.50
C TRP A 662 88.43 -18.72 2.15
N TRP A 663 88.56 -18.75 3.47
CA TRP A 663 88.36 -19.93 4.32
C TRP A 663 87.19 -19.72 5.28
N ARG A 664 86.45 -20.79 5.57
CA ARG A 664 85.57 -20.85 6.74
C ARG A 664 86.42 -21.32 7.91
N GLY A 665 86.35 -20.63 9.04
CA GLY A 665 87.13 -20.98 10.21
C GLY A 665 86.62 -20.30 11.47
N GLU A 666 87.42 -20.35 12.53
CA GLU A 666 87.13 -19.67 13.78
C GLU A 666 88.37 -19.03 14.41
N VAL A 667 88.16 -17.90 15.09
CA VAL A 667 89.15 -17.24 15.95
C VAL A 667 88.52 -16.97 17.30
N GLY A 668 89.16 -17.42 18.38
CA GLY A 668 88.63 -17.24 19.74
C GLY A 668 87.24 -17.84 19.97
N GLY A 669 86.87 -18.89 19.24
CA GLY A 669 85.55 -19.55 19.31
C GLY A 669 84.45 -18.88 18.49
N VAL A 670 84.75 -17.82 17.73
CA VAL A 670 83.81 -17.17 16.82
C VAL A 670 84.02 -17.71 15.41
N LYS A 671 83.00 -18.36 14.84
CA LYS A 671 83.01 -18.88 13.47
C LYS A 671 82.75 -17.76 12.45
N GLY A 672 83.48 -17.78 11.34
CA GLY A 672 83.32 -16.81 10.27
C GLY A 672 84.26 -17.06 9.08
N LEU A 673 84.35 -16.08 8.19
CA LEU A 673 85.17 -16.07 6.99
C LEU A 673 86.53 -15.44 7.27
N ILE A 674 87.58 -16.10 6.77
CA ILE A 674 88.98 -15.73 6.95
C ILE A 674 89.60 -15.55 5.56
N PRO A 675 90.05 -14.34 5.19
CA PRO A 675 90.66 -14.09 3.90
C PRO A 675 92.04 -14.76 3.80
N HIS A 676 92.21 -15.62 2.79
CA HIS A 676 93.43 -16.41 2.55
C HIS A 676 94.68 -15.55 2.40
N LYS A 677 94.53 -14.35 1.83
CA LYS A 677 95.62 -13.38 1.60
C LYS A 677 96.31 -12.91 2.89
N TYR A 678 95.63 -12.94 4.03
CA TYR A 678 96.15 -12.41 5.30
C TYR A 678 96.59 -13.50 6.28
N ILE A 679 96.60 -14.77 5.84
CA ILE A 679 96.96 -15.91 6.67
C ILE A 679 98.09 -16.70 6.02
N SER A 680 98.90 -17.38 6.83
CA SER A 680 99.86 -18.38 6.37
C SER A 680 99.34 -19.74 6.78
N VAL A 681 98.96 -20.57 5.80
CA VAL A 681 98.48 -21.93 6.07
C VAL A 681 99.71 -22.81 6.35
N ILE A 682 99.80 -23.34 7.57
CA ILE A 682 100.82 -24.31 7.95
C ILE A 682 100.22 -25.68 7.62
N GLU A 683 100.79 -26.40 6.65
CA GLU A 683 100.39 -27.80 6.39
C GLU A 683 100.77 -28.65 7.60
N GLY A 684 99.75 -29.20 8.28
CA GLY A 684 99.86 -30.10 9.43
C GLY A 684 98.77 -31.15 9.38
#